data_AF-A0A961FK46-F1
#
_entry.id   AF-A0A961FK46-F1
#
_cell.length_a   1.000
_cell.length_b   1.000
_cell.length_c   1.000
_cell.angle_alpha   90.00
_cell.angle_beta   90.00
_cell.angle_gamma   90.00
#
_symmetry.space_group_name_H-M   'P 1'
#
loop_
_entity.id
_entity.type
_entity.pdbx_description
1 polymer ?
#
loop_
_entity_poly.entity_id
_entity_poly.type
_entity_poly.pdbx_seq_one_letter_code
_entity_poly.pdbx_strand_id
1 'polypeptide(L)'
;MNLILHQFRKDFRYLRWRWVAYLAVLAVDLAYQMEWIFPMKLEDSDSDFYLAGCVVWLMGIWVGLSVSPEDEGDSSFVSTRPLPKLQFWLARLTLWFGLIAVPMALEAVVFLALQGRPSGEWFTVVWETLWSAGAVGLWVIPGAFLFRHWERYAALVVFAALWGFYAHGITWVFYQWTKFCFVPTQPYEFPDRFLTAAWFVGGWMAMLLIWHRRKHLSLVVRMVVLGLLVQISYTLAVSGLVESWHEKPLEQDRVTKATGGLRPQVPLAGLEFEQQVTDQGRGLVCRADAWFDETPKEMLPVFGRLVPRLSQHGVPLSSWSLSSVNFADSPDSMGIEDQTADLMRVLNRQDSGWLGVDSNASIKRDSWIAIREPKDPNARFDVELDLSVWWTRDRVLGRVPLQAGSKIVCPNFECEVLEVRVGKDREGQKNPDAISLIIRESACLQMSRNSFLPVPPLFVLTNQQKSLVWRLPITNVTVIRSVRLGWMQRVSELTFRSVIGPGTGVTAESVRELSFAVIKSDYLGQTSHRVKWGDVPLAEHISSVKSWPDVSHALNRESNPRRQLAEEVKKMQTPNADATLGDIETYLAEVVRAAWIFADREELDRYSEPLWPGDDIELIQAVEFCLKVYPELEERLKIPALRGTGYFWSVLERAGVKGFVPDHRETPIEEMALRFSKSVAPTTARRLFNDVRFRQLAVSETQRQYERLPAVVGLDLDQLLVLASQAALGDSAALDWLLRAAAMKDRRRRQDLTAAVIAHQGVSAEDITPRQAADFIADCRFRRAADYRFQPETLSWKFVNP
;
A
#
# COMPACT_ATOMS: atom_id res chain seq x y z
N MET A 1 -15.71 23.54 -56.50
CA MET A 1 -15.60 22.19 -55.91
C MET A 1 -14.90 22.30 -54.57
N ASN A 2 -15.49 21.85 -53.46
CA ASN A 2 -14.78 21.84 -52.18
C ASN A 2 -13.70 20.75 -52.22
N LEU A 3 -12.46 21.16 -52.44
CA LEU A 3 -11.30 20.26 -52.61
C LEU A 3 -11.01 19.43 -51.35
N ILE A 4 -11.35 19.96 -50.16
CA ILE A 4 -11.23 19.24 -48.88
C ILE A 4 -12.21 18.05 -48.86
N LEU A 5 -13.48 18.30 -49.21
CA LEU A 5 -14.50 17.26 -49.25
C LEU A 5 -14.22 16.21 -50.34
N HIS A 6 -13.68 16.64 -51.49
CA HIS A 6 -13.28 15.73 -52.55
C HIS A 6 -12.16 14.78 -52.09
N GLN A 7 -11.11 15.32 -51.47
CA GLN A 7 -10.01 14.53 -50.93
C GLN A 7 -10.50 13.60 -49.80
N PHE A 8 -11.36 14.09 -48.90
CA PHE A 8 -11.97 13.27 -47.84
C PHE A 8 -12.73 12.07 -48.42
N ARG A 9 -13.59 12.28 -49.43
CA ARG A 9 -14.38 11.20 -50.05
C ARG A 9 -13.50 10.14 -50.69
N LYS A 10 -12.39 10.57 -51.29
CA LYS A 10 -11.40 9.67 -51.89
C LYS A 10 -10.72 8.81 -50.83
N ASP A 11 -10.17 9.44 -49.80
CA ASP A 11 -9.47 8.73 -48.73
C ASP A 11 -10.42 7.82 -47.95
N PHE A 12 -11.65 8.27 -47.69
CA PHE A 12 -12.69 7.44 -47.07
C PHE A 12 -13.00 6.18 -47.88
N ARG A 13 -13.07 6.27 -49.22
CA ARG A 13 -13.32 5.09 -50.06
C ARG A 13 -12.25 4.02 -49.88
N TYR A 14 -11.00 4.42 -49.69
CA TYR A 14 -9.89 3.52 -49.40
C TYR A 14 -9.94 2.98 -47.97
N LEU A 15 -10.23 3.85 -46.99
CA LEU A 15 -10.21 3.47 -45.57
C LEU A 15 -11.49 2.78 -45.08
N ARG A 16 -12.58 2.76 -45.87
CA ARG A 16 -13.91 2.30 -45.44
C ARG A 16 -13.91 0.98 -44.67
N TRP A 17 -13.14 -0.01 -45.12
CA TRP A 17 -13.10 -1.33 -44.47
C TRP A 17 -12.29 -1.32 -43.18
N ARG A 18 -11.21 -0.51 -43.12
CA ARG A 18 -10.44 -0.30 -41.88
C ARG A 18 -11.28 0.47 -40.86
N TRP A 19 -12.05 1.45 -41.33
CA TRP A 19 -12.99 2.19 -40.51
C TRP A 19 -14.13 1.30 -39.99
N VAL A 20 -14.71 0.42 -40.82
CA VAL A 20 -15.70 -0.57 -40.36
C VAL A 20 -15.10 -1.51 -39.32
N ALA A 21 -13.87 -2.00 -39.51
CA ALA A 21 -13.18 -2.80 -38.51
C ALA A 21 -12.96 -2.03 -37.19
N TYR A 22 -12.60 -0.75 -37.28
CA TYR A 22 -12.47 0.12 -36.12
C TYR A 22 -13.81 0.33 -35.38
N LEU A 23 -14.91 0.58 -36.11
CA LEU A 23 -16.25 0.66 -35.50
C LEU A 23 -16.66 -0.65 -34.81
N ALA A 24 -16.31 -1.79 -35.39
CA ALA A 24 -16.56 -3.09 -34.76
C ALA A 24 -15.77 -3.23 -33.46
N VAL A 25 -14.52 -2.77 -33.42
CA VAL A 25 -13.70 -2.74 -32.19
C VAL A 25 -14.31 -1.82 -31.13
N LEU A 26 -14.82 -0.64 -31.50
CA LEU A 26 -15.55 0.24 -30.57
C LEU A 26 -16.83 -0.43 -30.03
N ALA A 27 -17.58 -1.14 -30.86
CA ALA A 27 -18.78 -1.85 -30.41
C ALA A 27 -18.43 -3.00 -29.44
N VAL A 28 -17.33 -3.71 -29.69
CA VAL A 28 -16.82 -4.76 -28.79
C VAL A 28 -16.29 -4.16 -27.49
N ASP A 29 -15.55 -3.05 -27.54
CA ASP A 29 -15.09 -2.34 -26.35
C ASP A 29 -16.30 -1.90 -25.52
N LEU A 30 -17.28 -1.23 -26.11
CA LEU A 30 -18.51 -0.86 -25.42
C LEU A 30 -19.22 -2.06 -24.78
N ALA A 31 -19.35 -3.19 -25.49
CA ALA A 31 -19.95 -4.40 -24.93
C ALA A 31 -19.14 -4.97 -23.75
N TYR A 32 -17.81 -4.89 -23.81
CA TYR A 32 -16.92 -5.30 -22.73
C TYR A 32 -17.02 -4.36 -21.51
N GLN A 33 -17.00 -3.04 -21.74
CA GLN A 33 -17.15 -2.03 -20.69
C GLN A 33 -18.54 -2.07 -20.03
N MET A 34 -19.58 -2.45 -20.78
CA MET A 34 -20.95 -2.65 -20.25
C MET A 34 -21.16 -4.02 -19.59
N GLU A 35 -20.11 -4.85 -19.48
CA GLU A 35 -20.16 -6.22 -18.97
C GLU A 35 -21.16 -7.15 -19.73
N TRP A 36 -21.57 -6.79 -20.95
CA TRP A 36 -22.40 -7.66 -21.80
C TRP A 36 -21.63 -8.91 -22.24
N ILE A 37 -20.32 -8.77 -22.36
CA ILE A 37 -19.36 -9.84 -22.56
C ILE A 37 -18.35 -9.78 -21.42
N PHE A 38 -17.97 -10.94 -20.88
CA PHE A 38 -17.01 -11.09 -19.78
C PHE A 38 -17.35 -10.23 -18.55
N PRO A 39 -18.25 -10.65 -17.65
CA PRO A 39 -18.57 -9.88 -16.44
C PRO A 39 -17.33 -9.73 -15.54
N MET A 40 -17.22 -8.62 -14.80
CA MET A 40 -16.08 -8.38 -13.91
C MET A 40 -16.09 -9.37 -12.73
N LYS A 41 -15.01 -10.13 -12.56
CA LYS A 41 -14.80 -11.04 -11.41
C LYS A 41 -13.45 -10.81 -10.78
N LEU A 42 -13.35 -10.92 -9.46
CA LEU A 42 -12.08 -10.79 -8.72
C LEU A 42 -11.01 -11.82 -9.14
N GLU A 43 -11.39 -12.95 -9.74
CA GLU A 43 -10.42 -13.94 -10.23
C GLU A 43 -9.72 -13.49 -11.53
N ASP A 44 -10.20 -12.41 -12.17
CA ASP A 44 -9.62 -11.88 -13.40
C ASP A 44 -8.35 -11.06 -13.09
N SER A 45 -7.31 -11.25 -13.91
CA SER A 45 -6.04 -10.54 -13.79
C SER A 45 -6.18 -9.06 -14.15
N ASP A 46 -5.58 -8.16 -13.36
CA ASP A 46 -5.46 -6.72 -13.65
C ASP A 46 -4.87 -6.41 -15.04
N SER A 47 -4.15 -7.37 -15.65
CA SER A 47 -3.53 -7.21 -16.97
C SER A 47 -4.51 -6.94 -18.11
N ASP A 48 -5.76 -7.42 -18.00
CA ASP A 48 -6.71 -7.43 -19.12
C ASP A 48 -7.32 -6.05 -19.38
N PHE A 49 -7.29 -5.17 -18.38
CA PHE A 49 -7.80 -3.80 -18.45
C PHE A 49 -7.03 -2.93 -19.47
N TYR A 50 -5.69 -3.00 -19.47
CA TYR A 50 -4.86 -2.20 -20.38
C TYR A 50 -5.07 -2.58 -21.85
N LEU A 51 -5.37 -3.85 -22.11
CA LEU A 51 -5.36 -4.40 -23.45
C LEU A 51 -6.53 -3.84 -24.29
N ALA A 52 -7.74 -3.78 -23.73
CA ALA A 52 -8.94 -3.35 -24.47
C ALA A 52 -8.86 -1.87 -24.92
N GLY A 53 -8.57 -0.96 -23.99
CA GLY A 53 -8.42 0.47 -24.29
C GLY A 53 -7.24 0.76 -25.23
N CYS A 54 -6.12 0.05 -25.07
CA CYS A 54 -4.99 0.15 -25.99
C CYS A 54 -5.36 -0.31 -27.40
N VAL A 55 -6.10 -1.42 -27.55
CA VAL A 55 -6.52 -1.92 -28.86
C VAL A 55 -7.39 -0.91 -29.61
N VAL A 56 -8.33 -0.24 -28.93
CA VAL A 56 -9.13 0.84 -29.53
C VAL A 56 -8.24 1.95 -30.08
N TRP A 57 -7.30 2.46 -29.27
CA TRP A 57 -6.39 3.51 -29.70
C TRP A 57 -5.46 3.06 -30.84
N LEU A 58 -4.88 1.85 -30.76
CA LEU A 58 -4.01 1.31 -31.80
C LEU A 58 -4.75 1.15 -33.14
N MET A 59 -6.01 0.71 -33.10
CA MET A 59 -6.84 0.62 -34.31
C MET A 59 -7.18 2.00 -34.88
N GLY A 60 -7.50 2.99 -34.03
CA GLY A 60 -7.69 4.38 -34.46
C GLY A 60 -6.42 4.97 -35.09
N ILE A 61 -5.27 4.81 -34.44
CA ILE A 61 -3.94 5.23 -34.93
C ILE A 61 -3.63 4.54 -36.27
N TRP A 62 -3.90 3.24 -36.40
CA TRP A 62 -3.71 2.51 -37.65
C TRP A 62 -4.53 3.09 -38.80
N VAL A 63 -5.82 3.41 -38.55
CA VAL A 63 -6.68 4.08 -39.54
C VAL A 63 -6.11 5.46 -39.90
N GLY A 64 -5.66 6.24 -38.92
CA GLY A 64 -5.12 7.59 -39.16
C GLY A 64 -3.77 7.64 -39.87
N LEU A 65 -2.87 6.69 -39.56
CA LEU A 65 -1.57 6.54 -40.22
C LEU A 65 -1.72 6.04 -41.67
N SER A 66 -2.87 5.49 -42.02
CA SER A 66 -3.13 4.98 -43.35
C SER A 66 -3.35 6.13 -44.35
N VAL A 67 -2.70 6.04 -45.50
CA VAL A 67 -2.82 7.00 -46.61
C VAL A 67 -3.24 6.24 -47.86
N SER A 68 -3.91 6.92 -48.80
CA SER A 68 -4.23 6.32 -50.09
C SER A 68 -2.93 5.98 -50.84
N PRO A 69 -2.87 4.86 -51.60
CA PRO A 69 -1.66 4.47 -52.32
C PRO A 69 -1.17 5.55 -53.29
N GLU A 70 -2.10 6.36 -53.82
CA GLU A 70 -1.82 7.48 -54.70
C GLU A 70 -1.11 8.65 -54.01
N ASP A 71 -1.10 8.69 -52.68
CA ASP A 71 -0.34 9.64 -51.87
C ASP A 71 0.96 9.02 -51.31
N GLU A 72 1.16 7.70 -51.46
CA GLU A 72 2.38 6.99 -51.06
C GLU A 72 3.51 7.09 -52.13
N GLY A 73 3.18 7.53 -53.35
CA GLY A 73 4.10 7.63 -54.49
C GLY A 73 5.13 8.76 -54.42
N ASP A 74 6.13 8.69 -55.32
CA ASP A 74 7.25 9.63 -55.41
C ASP A 74 6.80 11.10 -55.51
N SER A 75 7.65 12.01 -55.05
CA SER A 75 7.37 13.45 -54.94
C SER A 75 6.87 14.12 -56.24
N SER A 76 7.06 13.47 -57.38
CA SER A 76 6.57 13.85 -58.71
C SER A 76 5.06 13.67 -58.92
N PHE A 77 4.40 12.78 -58.18
CA PHE A 77 2.94 12.56 -58.29
C PHE A 77 2.14 13.43 -57.30
N VAL A 78 2.75 13.80 -56.17
CA VAL A 78 2.18 14.76 -55.21
C VAL A 78 2.35 16.21 -55.72
N SER A 79 3.42 16.49 -56.48
CA SER A 79 3.65 17.80 -57.11
C SER A 79 2.71 18.11 -58.29
N THR A 80 2.03 17.10 -58.83
CA THR A 80 1.11 17.26 -59.97
C THR A 80 -0.36 17.41 -59.56
N ARG A 81 -0.70 17.35 -58.26
CA ARG A 81 -2.05 17.70 -57.79
C ARG A 81 -2.21 19.23 -57.65
N PRO A 82 -3.32 19.81 -58.12
CA PRO A 82 -3.63 21.23 -57.94
C PRO A 82 -4.17 21.56 -56.54
N LEU A 83 -3.90 20.74 -55.52
CA LEU A 83 -4.40 20.92 -54.16
C LEU A 83 -3.40 21.73 -53.33
N PRO A 84 -3.75 22.94 -52.87
CA PRO A 84 -2.92 23.68 -51.93
C PRO A 84 -2.61 22.83 -50.69
N LYS A 85 -1.35 22.86 -50.23
CA LYS A 85 -0.88 22.07 -49.07
C LYS A 85 -1.81 22.22 -47.85
N LEU A 86 -2.29 23.43 -47.59
CA LEU A 86 -3.22 23.73 -46.51
C LEU A 86 -4.52 22.92 -46.60
N GLN A 87 -5.13 22.88 -47.79
CA GLN A 87 -6.40 22.16 -48.00
C GLN A 87 -6.23 20.65 -47.85
N PHE A 88 -5.08 20.12 -48.25
CA PHE A 88 -4.73 18.71 -48.04
C PHE A 88 -4.59 18.38 -46.55
N TRP A 89 -3.88 19.22 -45.75
CA TRP A 89 -3.81 19.04 -44.29
C TRP A 89 -5.19 19.14 -43.64
N LEU A 90 -6.03 20.10 -44.06
CA LEU A 90 -7.41 20.21 -43.58
C LEU A 90 -8.26 18.98 -43.92
N ALA A 91 -8.04 18.37 -45.09
CA ALA A 91 -8.72 17.12 -45.45
C ALA A 91 -8.31 15.97 -44.54
N ARG A 92 -7.01 15.86 -44.20
CA ARG A 92 -6.51 14.84 -43.26
C ARG A 92 -7.01 15.07 -41.83
N LEU A 93 -7.06 16.32 -41.38
CA LEU A 93 -7.68 16.69 -40.11
C LEU A 93 -9.17 16.30 -40.10
N THR A 94 -9.92 16.63 -41.15
CA THR A 94 -11.34 16.26 -41.28
C THR A 94 -11.53 14.74 -41.24
N LEU A 95 -10.62 14.00 -41.87
CA LEU A 95 -10.63 12.53 -41.85
C LEU A 95 -10.39 11.98 -40.44
N TRP A 96 -9.37 12.49 -39.75
CA TRP A 96 -9.07 12.10 -38.37
C TRP A 96 -10.26 12.38 -37.44
N PHE A 97 -10.79 13.60 -37.48
CA PHE A 97 -11.93 13.96 -36.65
C PHE A 97 -13.19 13.15 -36.99
N GLY A 98 -13.53 13.04 -38.28
CA GLY A 98 -14.76 12.39 -38.71
C GLY A 98 -14.76 10.87 -38.55
N LEU A 99 -13.62 10.20 -38.77
CA LEU A 99 -13.55 8.73 -38.76
C LEU A 99 -13.06 8.14 -37.45
N ILE A 100 -12.39 8.92 -36.60
CA ILE A 100 -11.77 8.41 -35.36
C ILE A 100 -12.31 9.18 -34.16
N ALA A 101 -12.06 10.50 -34.08
CA ALA A 101 -12.41 11.27 -32.87
C ALA A 101 -13.92 11.28 -32.58
N VAL A 102 -14.76 11.50 -33.61
CA VAL A 102 -16.22 11.52 -33.45
C VAL A 102 -16.77 10.15 -33.03
N PRO A 103 -16.42 9.02 -33.68
CA PRO A 103 -16.84 7.71 -33.21
C PRO A 103 -16.44 7.39 -31.76
N MET A 104 -15.23 7.76 -31.31
CA MET A 104 -14.83 7.58 -29.90
C MET A 104 -15.69 8.41 -28.95
N ALA A 105 -15.95 9.67 -29.31
CA ALA A 105 -16.79 10.53 -28.50
C ALA A 105 -18.24 10.00 -28.44
N LEU A 106 -18.77 9.50 -29.56
CA LEU A 106 -20.10 8.90 -29.61
C LEU A 106 -20.20 7.64 -28.74
N GLU A 107 -19.20 6.77 -28.78
CA GLU A 107 -19.15 5.60 -27.91
C GLU A 107 -19.15 5.99 -26.43
N ALA A 108 -18.39 7.00 -26.03
CA ALA A 108 -18.40 7.50 -24.65
C ALA A 108 -19.78 8.06 -24.25
N VAL A 109 -20.44 8.81 -25.15
CA VAL A 109 -21.82 9.27 -24.93
C VAL A 109 -22.79 8.10 -24.79
N VAL A 110 -22.70 7.10 -25.66
CA VAL A 110 -23.55 5.90 -25.61
C VAL A 110 -23.33 5.14 -24.30
N PHE A 111 -22.08 4.96 -23.87
CA PHE A 111 -21.75 4.35 -22.59
C PHE A 111 -22.42 5.09 -21.41
N LEU A 112 -22.25 6.41 -21.34
CA LEU A 112 -22.83 7.22 -20.27
C LEU A 112 -24.37 7.23 -20.31
N ALA A 113 -24.96 7.28 -21.51
CA ALA A 113 -26.40 7.20 -21.68
C ALA A 113 -26.96 5.84 -21.23
N LEU A 114 -26.27 4.73 -21.55
CA LEU A 114 -26.64 3.38 -21.11
C LEU A 114 -26.47 3.19 -19.59
N GLN A 115 -25.54 3.90 -18.97
CA GLN A 115 -25.37 3.96 -17.51
C GLN A 115 -26.37 4.91 -16.81
N GLY A 116 -27.25 5.59 -17.55
CA GLY A 116 -28.24 6.51 -16.99
C GLY A 116 -27.66 7.82 -16.46
N ARG A 117 -26.46 8.22 -16.93
CA ARG A 117 -25.78 9.45 -16.48
C ARG A 117 -26.44 10.70 -17.05
N PRO A 118 -26.45 11.83 -16.31
CA PRO A 118 -27.08 13.07 -16.75
C PRO A 118 -26.38 13.63 -18.00
N SER A 119 -27.15 14.25 -18.88
CA SER A 119 -26.65 14.77 -20.17
C SER A 119 -25.58 15.85 -20.04
N GLY A 120 -25.50 16.53 -18.90
CA GLY A 120 -24.44 17.50 -18.62
C GLY A 120 -23.04 16.86 -18.61
N GLU A 121 -22.92 15.60 -18.19
CA GLU A 121 -21.64 14.87 -18.17
C GLU A 121 -21.22 14.42 -19.57
N TRP A 122 -22.18 14.18 -20.46
CA TRP A 122 -21.90 13.74 -21.83
C TRP A 122 -21.05 14.76 -22.57
N PHE A 123 -21.38 16.05 -22.44
CA PHE A 123 -20.66 17.12 -23.12
C PHE A 123 -19.21 17.23 -22.63
N THR A 124 -18.97 17.09 -21.33
CA THR A 124 -17.62 17.13 -20.76
C THR A 124 -16.77 15.98 -21.31
N VAL A 125 -17.31 14.76 -21.31
CA VAL A 125 -16.58 13.58 -21.82
C VAL A 125 -16.35 13.66 -23.33
N VAL A 126 -17.31 14.17 -24.11
CA VAL A 126 -17.10 14.45 -25.55
C VAL A 126 -15.94 15.40 -25.73
N TRP A 127 -15.92 16.52 -24.99
CA TRP A 127 -14.85 17.51 -25.11
C TRP A 127 -13.49 16.92 -24.75
N GLU A 128 -13.37 16.21 -23.62
CA GLU A 128 -12.12 15.57 -23.19
C GLU A 128 -11.66 14.47 -24.16
N THR A 129 -12.59 13.70 -24.73
CA THR A 129 -12.29 12.68 -25.75
C THR A 129 -11.78 13.33 -27.03
N LEU A 130 -12.42 14.40 -27.50
CA LEU A 130 -11.99 15.15 -28.68
C LEU A 130 -10.64 15.84 -28.45
N TRP A 131 -10.40 16.35 -27.23
CA TRP A 131 -9.14 16.95 -26.85
C TRP A 131 -8.00 15.91 -26.83
N SER A 132 -8.27 14.73 -26.28
CA SER A 132 -7.35 13.58 -26.30
C SER A 132 -7.06 13.08 -27.71
N ALA A 133 -8.10 12.92 -28.53
CA ALA A 133 -7.95 12.57 -29.94
C ALA A 133 -7.21 13.66 -30.72
N GLY A 134 -7.37 14.94 -30.35
CA GLY A 134 -6.62 16.06 -30.93
C GLY A 134 -5.11 15.94 -30.69
N ALA A 135 -4.72 15.64 -29.45
CA ALA A 135 -3.31 15.42 -29.08
C ALA A 135 -2.69 14.26 -29.86
N VAL A 136 -3.40 13.12 -29.93
CA VAL A 136 -2.94 11.96 -30.72
C VAL A 136 -2.92 12.29 -32.23
N GLY A 137 -3.89 13.07 -32.71
CA GLY A 137 -3.95 13.51 -34.11
C GLY A 137 -2.74 14.35 -34.53
N LEU A 138 -2.21 15.20 -33.63
CA LEU A 138 -0.98 15.95 -33.90
C LEU A 138 0.25 15.07 -34.10
N TRP A 139 0.23 13.86 -33.57
CA TRP A 139 1.27 12.88 -33.84
C TRP A 139 0.97 12.07 -35.11
N VAL A 140 -0.24 11.53 -35.22
CA VAL A 140 -0.63 10.60 -36.29
C VAL A 140 -0.60 11.25 -37.65
N ILE A 141 -1.08 12.48 -37.78
CA ILE A 141 -1.19 13.14 -39.09
C ILE A 141 0.21 13.42 -39.67
N PRO A 142 1.19 14.01 -38.95
CA PRO A 142 2.58 14.08 -39.41
C PRO A 142 3.23 12.70 -39.57
N GLY A 143 2.94 11.77 -38.67
CA GLY A 143 3.46 10.40 -38.69
C GLY A 143 3.11 9.65 -39.98
N ALA A 144 1.91 9.86 -40.51
CA ALA A 144 1.45 9.27 -41.77
C ALA A 144 2.31 9.68 -42.99
N PHE A 145 2.97 10.85 -42.92
CA PHE A 145 3.91 11.32 -43.96
C PHE A 145 5.35 10.95 -43.67
N LEU A 146 5.66 10.72 -42.39
CA LEU A 146 6.99 10.34 -41.95
C LEU A 146 7.23 8.85 -42.21
N PHE A 147 6.27 7.97 -41.91
CA PHE A 147 6.44 6.52 -42.00
C PHE A 147 5.66 5.95 -43.19
N ARG A 148 6.36 5.33 -44.14
CA ARG A 148 5.78 4.83 -45.39
C ARG A 148 5.63 3.30 -45.38
N HIS A 149 4.65 2.79 -46.12
CA HIS A 149 4.43 1.36 -46.35
C HIS A 149 4.42 0.51 -45.06
N TRP A 150 5.44 -0.30 -44.81
CA TRP A 150 5.54 -1.17 -43.63
C TRP A 150 6.05 -0.42 -42.39
N GLU A 151 6.73 0.72 -42.57
CA GLU A 151 7.31 1.52 -41.49
C GLU A 151 6.25 2.01 -40.50
N ARG A 152 5.01 2.21 -40.96
CA ARG A 152 3.87 2.59 -40.10
C ARG A 152 3.53 1.53 -39.06
N TYR A 153 3.72 0.25 -39.38
CA TYR A 153 3.51 -0.84 -38.41
C TYR A 153 4.65 -0.88 -37.40
N ALA A 154 5.89 -0.62 -37.83
CA ALA A 154 7.02 -0.50 -36.92
C ALA A 154 6.83 0.68 -35.96
N ALA A 155 6.38 1.84 -36.45
CA ALA A 155 6.05 3.01 -35.63
C ALA A 155 4.93 2.71 -34.62
N LEU A 156 3.91 1.95 -35.03
CA LEU A 156 2.81 1.54 -34.16
C LEU A 156 3.27 0.56 -33.07
N VAL A 157 4.16 -0.39 -33.39
CA VAL A 157 4.78 -1.30 -32.40
C VAL A 157 5.64 -0.53 -31.41
N VAL A 158 6.47 0.41 -31.87
CA VAL A 158 7.29 1.25 -30.98
C VAL A 158 6.39 2.10 -30.08
N PHE A 159 5.31 2.67 -30.63
CA PHE A 159 4.35 3.41 -29.83
C PHE A 159 3.67 2.52 -28.77
N ALA A 160 3.19 1.34 -29.15
CA ALA A 160 2.57 0.39 -28.22
C ALA A 160 3.54 -0.07 -27.12
N ALA A 161 4.80 -0.35 -27.47
CA ALA A 161 5.83 -0.78 -26.54
C ALA A 161 6.19 0.33 -25.53
N LEU A 162 6.30 1.57 -26.00
CA LEU A 162 6.58 2.73 -25.15
C LEU A 162 5.36 3.09 -24.29
N TRP A 163 4.15 3.04 -24.84
CA TRP A 163 2.91 3.37 -24.12
C TRP A 163 2.51 2.30 -23.08
N GLY A 164 2.75 1.02 -23.36
CA GLY A 164 2.21 -0.09 -22.57
C GLY A 164 3.14 -0.73 -21.54
N PHE A 165 4.47 -0.73 -21.73
CA PHE A 165 5.37 -1.53 -20.86
C PHE A 165 6.78 -0.94 -20.64
N TYR A 166 7.42 -0.37 -21.67
CA TYR A 166 8.82 0.06 -21.57
C TYR A 166 9.02 1.47 -21.03
N ALA A 167 8.03 2.37 -21.14
CA ALA A 167 8.17 3.72 -20.58
C ALA A 167 8.41 3.63 -19.07
N HIS A 168 7.60 2.90 -18.29
CA HIS A 168 7.83 2.80 -16.84
C HIS A 168 9.24 2.31 -16.47
N GLY A 169 9.76 1.28 -17.14
CA GLY A 169 11.10 0.77 -16.87
C GLY A 169 12.23 1.75 -17.25
N ILE A 170 12.19 2.32 -18.46
CA ILE A 170 13.23 3.25 -18.94
C ILE A 170 13.13 4.58 -18.20
N THR A 171 11.91 5.04 -17.92
CA THR A 171 11.62 6.25 -17.15
C THR A 171 12.14 6.08 -15.74
N TRP A 172 11.86 4.94 -15.09
CA TRP A 172 12.42 4.62 -13.78
C TRP A 172 13.95 4.66 -13.77
N VAL A 173 14.61 4.03 -14.75
CA VAL A 173 16.09 4.08 -14.89
C VAL A 173 16.59 5.52 -15.08
N PHE A 174 15.92 6.30 -15.92
CA PHE A 174 16.25 7.71 -16.14
C PHE A 174 16.11 8.55 -14.86
N TYR A 175 15.05 8.33 -14.08
CA TYR A 175 14.83 9.01 -12.82
C TYR A 175 15.83 8.59 -11.75
N GLN A 176 16.19 7.30 -11.67
CA GLN A 176 17.28 6.83 -10.82
C GLN A 176 18.61 7.52 -11.17
N TRP A 177 18.88 7.69 -12.47
CA TRP A 177 20.11 8.34 -12.93
C TRP A 177 20.13 9.86 -12.70
N THR A 178 19.01 10.53 -12.95
CA THR A 178 18.90 12.00 -12.84
C THR A 178 18.53 12.49 -11.44
N LYS A 179 18.20 11.57 -10.52
CA LYS A 179 17.72 11.86 -9.15
C LYS A 179 16.44 12.72 -9.11
N PHE A 180 15.69 12.81 -10.20
CA PHE A 180 14.40 13.47 -10.22
C PHE A 180 13.31 12.59 -9.59
N CYS A 181 12.22 13.21 -9.17
CA CYS A 181 11.05 12.56 -8.60
C CYS A 181 10.30 11.76 -9.66
N PHE A 182 10.23 10.43 -9.50
CA PHE A 182 9.33 9.59 -10.29
C PHE A 182 8.13 9.20 -9.45
N VAL A 183 6.97 9.76 -9.80
CA VAL A 183 5.70 9.18 -9.36
C VAL A 183 5.34 8.14 -10.42
N PRO A 184 5.29 6.84 -10.09
CA PRO A 184 4.74 5.82 -10.96
C PRO A 184 3.26 6.13 -11.15
N THR A 185 2.97 6.96 -12.15
CA THR A 185 1.60 7.35 -12.48
C THR A 185 0.97 6.21 -13.25
N GLN A 186 -0.19 5.76 -12.80
CA GLN A 186 -1.04 4.91 -13.61
C GLN A 186 -1.82 5.81 -14.61
N PRO A 187 -1.96 5.41 -15.88
CA PRO A 187 -2.67 6.20 -16.88
C PRO A 187 -4.10 6.60 -16.51
N TYR A 188 -4.77 5.79 -15.68
CA TYR A 188 -6.12 6.06 -15.23
C TYR A 188 -6.19 7.04 -14.05
N GLU A 189 -5.12 7.16 -13.26
CA GLU A 189 -5.08 8.08 -12.11
C GLU A 189 -4.81 9.50 -12.61
N PHE A 190 -3.84 9.68 -13.52
CA PHE A 190 -3.40 11.00 -13.99
C PHE A 190 -3.58 11.19 -15.50
N PRO A 191 -4.82 11.12 -16.03
CA PRO A 191 -5.07 11.19 -17.47
C PRO A 191 -4.57 12.49 -18.10
N ASP A 192 -4.51 13.57 -17.33
CA ASP A 192 -4.00 14.88 -17.76
C ASP A 192 -2.49 14.89 -18.02
N ARG A 193 -1.69 14.15 -17.25
CA ARG A 193 -0.24 13.99 -17.49
C ARG A 193 0.03 13.23 -18.78
N PHE A 194 -0.69 12.14 -19.02
CA PHE A 194 -0.56 11.37 -20.27
C PHE A 194 -0.97 12.20 -21.49
N LEU A 195 -2.03 13.00 -21.35
CA LEU A 195 -2.46 13.90 -22.39
C LEU A 195 -1.44 15.00 -22.66
N THR A 196 -0.84 15.57 -21.62
CA THR A 196 0.23 16.57 -21.74
C THR A 196 1.44 15.98 -22.47
N ALA A 197 1.85 14.75 -22.14
CA ALA A 197 2.88 14.03 -22.88
C ALA A 197 2.51 13.87 -24.37
N ALA A 198 1.27 13.49 -24.68
CA ALA A 198 0.80 13.35 -26.06
C ALA A 198 0.86 14.67 -26.85
N TRP A 199 0.54 15.80 -26.23
CA TRP A 199 0.68 17.13 -26.84
C TRP A 199 2.14 17.47 -27.17
N PHE A 200 3.07 17.19 -26.26
CA PHE A 200 4.50 17.39 -26.51
C PHE A 200 4.99 16.51 -27.67
N VAL A 201 4.65 15.22 -27.66
CA VAL A 201 5.00 14.29 -28.75
C VAL A 201 4.48 14.78 -30.10
N GLY A 202 3.23 15.29 -30.15
CA GLY A 202 2.66 15.88 -31.35
C GLY A 202 3.49 17.03 -31.92
N GLY A 203 3.90 17.98 -31.08
CA GLY A 203 4.78 19.09 -31.47
C GLY A 203 6.13 18.60 -32.03
N TRP A 204 6.76 17.64 -31.34
CA TRP A 204 8.03 17.07 -31.77
C TRP A 204 7.94 16.33 -33.11
N MET A 205 6.80 15.71 -33.38
CA MET A 205 6.58 14.95 -34.61
C MET A 205 6.38 15.83 -35.84
N ALA A 206 5.75 16.99 -35.67
CA ALA A 206 5.76 18.03 -36.69
C ALA A 206 7.19 18.52 -36.98
N MET A 207 8.01 18.74 -35.94
CA MET A 207 9.42 19.14 -36.11
C MET A 207 10.25 18.05 -36.80
N LEU A 208 10.07 16.79 -36.43
CA LEU A 208 10.76 15.66 -37.05
C LEU A 208 10.40 15.52 -38.54
N LEU A 209 9.14 15.74 -38.91
CA LEU A 209 8.71 15.79 -40.30
C LEU A 209 9.36 16.95 -41.08
N ILE A 210 9.42 18.15 -40.48
CA ILE A 210 10.09 19.31 -41.09
C ILE A 210 11.58 19.02 -41.28
N TRP A 211 12.23 18.42 -40.28
CA TRP A 211 13.64 18.06 -40.34
C TRP A 211 13.91 17.03 -41.43
N HIS A 212 13.11 15.95 -41.49
CA HIS A 212 13.20 14.92 -42.52
C HIS A 212 13.01 15.49 -43.94
N ARG A 213 12.13 16.49 -44.11
CA ARG A 213 11.94 17.17 -45.40
C ARG A 213 13.12 18.06 -45.81
N ARG A 214 13.84 18.64 -44.84
CA ARG A 214 15.04 19.45 -45.11
C ARG A 214 16.27 18.57 -45.32
N LYS A 215 16.38 17.49 -44.57
CA LYS A 215 17.48 16.53 -44.62
C LYS A 215 16.90 15.12 -44.51
N HIS A 216 17.06 14.32 -45.55
CA HIS A 216 16.55 12.97 -45.57
C HIS A 216 17.18 12.14 -44.42
N LEU A 217 16.33 11.67 -43.50
CA LEU A 217 16.71 10.83 -42.36
C LEU A 217 16.44 9.37 -42.68
N SER A 218 17.34 8.46 -42.29
CA SER A 218 17.11 7.02 -42.39
C SER A 218 16.00 6.56 -41.45
N LEU A 219 15.38 5.40 -41.75
CA LEU A 219 14.32 4.83 -40.92
C LEU A 219 14.77 4.64 -39.47
N VAL A 220 15.95 4.06 -39.25
CA VAL A 220 16.51 3.84 -37.91
C VAL A 220 16.60 5.14 -37.12
N VAL A 221 17.13 6.21 -37.74
CA VAL A 221 17.24 7.53 -37.08
C VAL A 221 15.87 8.07 -36.73
N ARG A 222 14.87 7.98 -37.62
CA ARG A 222 13.50 8.44 -37.32
C ARG A 222 12.87 7.68 -36.16
N MET A 223 13.07 6.37 -36.09
CA MET A 223 12.52 5.51 -35.04
C MET A 223 13.20 5.75 -33.68
N VAL A 224 14.53 5.90 -33.67
CA VAL A 224 15.29 6.24 -32.44
C VAL A 224 14.90 7.62 -31.93
N VAL A 225 14.82 8.62 -32.82
CA VAL A 225 14.42 9.97 -32.44
C VAL A 225 12.97 9.99 -31.94
N LEU A 226 12.04 9.27 -32.58
CA LEU A 226 10.68 9.10 -32.06
C LEU A 226 10.67 8.53 -30.64
N GLY A 227 11.40 7.43 -30.41
CA GLY A 227 11.46 6.79 -29.09
C GLY A 227 12.01 7.73 -28.01
N LEU A 228 13.10 8.45 -28.31
CA LEU A 228 13.67 9.44 -27.39
C LEU A 228 12.70 10.60 -27.10
N LEU A 229 12.00 11.10 -28.11
CA LEU A 229 11.06 12.21 -27.95
C LEU A 229 9.84 11.81 -27.12
N VAL A 230 9.29 10.61 -27.34
CA VAL A 230 8.20 10.05 -26.53
C VAL A 230 8.67 9.91 -25.08
N GLN A 231 9.87 9.36 -24.87
CA GLN A 231 10.43 9.19 -23.55
C GLN A 231 10.65 10.52 -22.81
N ILE A 232 11.26 11.51 -23.46
CA ILE A 232 11.47 12.85 -22.88
C ILE A 232 10.13 13.52 -22.57
N SER A 233 9.16 13.42 -23.47
CA SER A 233 7.84 14.03 -23.29
C SER A 233 7.08 13.40 -22.12
N TYR A 234 7.13 12.08 -22.00
CA TYR A 234 6.52 11.35 -20.89
C TYR A 234 7.20 11.70 -19.57
N THR A 235 8.53 11.63 -19.51
CA THR A 235 9.32 12.05 -18.35
C THR A 235 9.01 13.50 -17.94
N LEU A 236 8.91 14.42 -18.89
CA LEU A 236 8.58 15.81 -18.57
C LEU A 236 7.16 15.91 -17.97
N ALA A 237 6.18 15.21 -18.55
CA ALA A 237 4.79 15.27 -18.11
C ALA A 237 4.54 14.60 -16.75
N VAL A 238 5.32 13.57 -16.38
CA VAL A 238 5.25 12.92 -15.07
C VAL A 238 6.21 13.51 -14.05
N SER A 239 7.02 14.50 -14.44
CA SER A 239 7.86 15.25 -13.52
C SER A 239 7.02 16.28 -12.73
N GLY A 240 7.45 16.60 -11.51
CA GLY A 240 6.88 17.70 -10.73
C GLY A 240 7.05 19.09 -11.34
N LEU A 241 7.64 19.22 -12.55
CA LEU A 241 7.71 20.48 -13.29
C LEU A 241 6.39 20.81 -14.00
N VAL A 242 5.56 19.81 -14.25
CA VAL A 242 4.26 19.96 -14.90
C VAL A 242 3.19 19.69 -13.86
N GLU A 243 2.59 20.76 -13.34
CA GLU A 243 1.49 20.66 -12.38
C GLU A 243 0.27 19.97 -13.01
N SER A 244 -0.26 18.96 -12.32
CA SER A 244 -1.54 18.36 -12.67
C SER A 244 -2.69 19.28 -12.24
N TRP A 245 -3.82 19.19 -12.96
CA TRP A 245 -5.06 19.86 -12.53
C TRP A 245 -5.55 19.39 -11.16
N HIS A 246 -5.27 18.14 -10.81
CA HIS A 246 -5.72 17.53 -9.55
C HIS A 246 -4.85 17.89 -8.34
N GLU A 247 -3.64 18.40 -8.59
CA GLU A 247 -2.72 18.87 -7.54
C GLU A 247 -3.03 20.30 -7.10
N LYS A 248 -3.93 21.00 -7.82
CA LYS A 248 -4.28 22.37 -7.49
C LYS A 248 -5.19 22.43 -6.26
N PRO A 249 -4.91 23.34 -5.31
CA PRO A 249 -5.70 23.47 -4.10
C PRO A 249 -7.08 24.09 -4.39
N LEU A 250 -8.12 23.58 -3.73
CA LEU A 250 -9.48 24.08 -3.89
C LEU A 250 -9.72 25.44 -3.22
N GLU A 251 -9.07 25.70 -2.07
CA GLU A 251 -9.36 26.84 -1.19
C GLU A 251 -8.08 27.42 -0.53
N GLN A 252 -6.97 27.56 -1.29
CA GLN A 252 -5.66 28.00 -0.76
C GLN A 252 -5.73 29.32 0.03
N ASP A 253 -6.52 30.29 -0.44
CA ASP A 253 -6.70 31.58 0.23
C ASP A 253 -7.39 31.43 1.59
N ARG A 254 -8.35 30.51 1.70
CA ARG A 254 -9.06 30.25 2.96
C ARG A 254 -8.15 29.56 3.95
N VAL A 255 -7.37 28.58 3.50
CA VAL A 255 -6.36 27.91 4.32
C VAL A 255 -5.39 28.94 4.88
N THR A 256 -4.78 29.75 4.02
CA THR A 256 -3.81 30.78 4.44
C THR A 256 -4.37 31.74 5.48
N LYS A 257 -5.64 32.17 5.34
CA LYS A 257 -6.32 33.03 6.32
C LYS A 257 -6.65 32.33 7.63
N ALA A 258 -7.11 31.08 7.58
CA ALA A 258 -7.55 30.32 8.74
C ALA A 258 -6.37 29.80 9.59
N THR A 259 -5.21 29.56 8.97
CA THR A 259 -4.06 28.91 9.62
C THR A 259 -2.86 29.82 9.76
N GLY A 260 -2.92 31.07 9.30
CA GLY A 260 -1.78 32.01 9.27
C GLY A 260 -1.17 32.35 10.64
N GLY A 261 -1.88 32.08 11.74
CA GLY A 261 -1.38 32.21 13.11
C GLY A 261 -1.01 30.90 13.79
N LEU A 262 -1.32 29.75 13.19
CA LEU A 262 -1.07 28.44 13.77
C LEU A 262 0.41 28.06 13.61
N ARG A 263 0.99 27.51 14.67
CA ARG A 263 2.34 26.95 14.64
C ARG A 263 2.26 25.48 15.01
N PRO A 264 2.87 24.59 14.20
CA PRO A 264 2.93 23.20 14.55
C PRO A 264 3.88 23.02 15.74
N GLN A 265 3.45 22.22 16.70
CA GLN A 265 4.30 21.73 17.78
C GLN A 265 5.01 20.48 17.27
N VAL A 266 6.33 20.45 17.46
CA VAL A 266 7.16 19.28 17.21
C VAL A 266 8.05 19.15 18.45
N PRO A 267 7.76 18.21 19.36
CA PRO A 267 8.53 18.04 20.58
C PRO A 267 9.88 17.43 20.24
N LEU A 268 10.93 17.79 20.97
CA LEU A 268 12.25 17.17 20.78
C LEU A 268 12.20 15.65 21.01
N ALA A 269 11.36 15.19 21.94
CA ALA A 269 11.17 13.76 22.21
C ALA A 269 10.54 12.97 21.05
N GLY A 270 9.78 13.63 20.17
CA GLY A 270 9.20 13.02 18.98
C GLY A 270 10.12 13.07 17.76
N LEU A 271 11.38 13.49 17.92
CA LEU A 271 12.40 13.49 16.89
C LEU A 271 13.21 12.20 16.99
N GLU A 272 13.14 11.36 15.97
CA GLU A 272 13.91 10.10 15.88
C GLU A 272 14.84 10.14 14.65
N PHE A 273 16.02 9.54 14.78
CA PHE A 273 16.97 9.34 13.69
C PHE A 273 17.25 7.85 13.49
N GLU A 274 16.90 7.30 12.34
CA GLU A 274 17.12 5.90 12.02
C GLU A 274 18.40 5.74 11.19
N GLN A 275 19.32 4.87 11.64
CA GLN A 275 20.51 4.54 10.84
C GLN A 275 20.14 3.62 9.68
N GLN A 276 20.44 4.06 8.47
CA GLN A 276 20.22 3.29 7.25
C GLN A 276 21.52 3.11 6.46
N VAL A 277 21.77 1.88 6.02
CA VAL A 277 22.88 1.57 5.11
C VAL A 277 22.38 1.71 3.67
N THR A 278 23.03 2.56 2.90
CA THR A 278 22.70 2.82 1.48
C THR A 278 23.92 2.53 0.60
N ASP A 279 23.71 2.45 -0.72
CA ASP A 279 24.80 2.31 -1.70
C ASP A 279 25.84 3.47 -1.63
N GLN A 280 25.46 4.61 -1.05
CA GLN A 280 26.31 5.79 -0.87
C GLN A 280 27.00 5.84 0.51
N GLY A 281 26.73 4.85 1.38
CA GLY A 281 27.28 4.72 2.72
C GLY A 281 26.21 4.69 3.83
N ARG A 282 26.66 4.78 5.09
CA ARG A 282 25.77 4.91 6.25
C ARG A 282 25.22 6.33 6.34
N GLY A 283 23.91 6.44 6.47
CA GLY A 283 23.21 7.70 6.68
C GLY A 283 22.14 7.60 7.76
N LEU A 284 21.62 8.75 8.17
CA LEU A 284 20.55 8.88 9.16
C LEU A 284 19.29 9.40 8.50
N VAL A 285 18.17 8.72 8.69
CA VAL A 285 16.81 9.11 8.28
C VAL A 285 16.14 9.81 9.46
N CYS A 286 15.43 10.92 9.23
CA CYS A 286 14.81 11.69 10.30
C CYS A 286 13.28 11.47 10.31
N ARG A 287 12.72 11.15 11.47
CA ARG A 287 11.29 11.05 11.72
C ARG A 287 10.91 12.09 12.77
N ALA A 288 9.75 12.72 12.60
CA ALA A 288 9.29 13.76 13.51
C ALA A 288 7.77 13.70 13.67
N ASP A 289 7.31 13.65 14.92
CA ASP A 289 5.90 13.77 15.26
C ASP A 289 5.50 15.25 15.34
N ALA A 290 4.50 15.66 14.55
CA ALA A 290 4.02 17.02 14.49
C ALA A 290 2.50 17.08 14.71
N TRP A 291 2.03 18.10 15.44
CA TRP A 291 0.62 18.40 15.61
C TRP A 291 0.35 19.90 15.75
N PHE A 292 -0.92 20.29 15.77
CA PHE A 292 -1.34 21.64 16.15
C PHE A 292 -2.19 21.57 17.42
N ASP A 293 -1.98 22.50 18.36
CA ASP A 293 -2.75 22.57 19.61
C ASP A 293 -4.23 22.87 19.32
N GLU A 294 -4.49 23.71 18.31
CA GLU A 294 -5.82 24.01 17.82
C GLU A 294 -5.85 23.93 16.29
N THR A 295 -6.91 23.32 15.75
CA THR A 295 -7.14 23.18 14.31
C THR A 295 -8.50 23.78 13.95
N PRO A 296 -8.64 24.44 12.78
CA PRO A 296 -9.94 24.94 12.35
C PRO A 296 -10.94 23.78 12.21
N LYS A 297 -12.17 23.94 12.70
CA LYS A 297 -13.19 22.86 12.79
C LYS A 297 -13.47 22.09 11.48
N GLU A 298 -13.23 22.70 10.32
CA GLU A 298 -13.52 22.12 9.00
C GLU A 298 -12.26 21.75 8.21
N MET A 299 -11.08 21.82 8.82
CA MET A 299 -9.80 21.58 8.17
C MET A 299 -8.96 20.61 8.99
N LEU A 300 -8.44 19.59 8.32
CA LEU A 300 -7.58 18.59 8.92
C LEU A 300 -6.14 18.79 8.41
N PRO A 301 -5.14 18.87 9.31
CA PRO A 301 -3.76 18.95 8.92
C PRO A 301 -3.23 17.55 8.57
N VAL A 302 -2.78 17.39 7.34
CA VAL A 302 -1.96 16.28 6.88
C VAL A 302 -0.54 16.81 6.71
N PHE A 303 0.31 16.61 7.71
CA PHE A 303 1.74 16.91 7.62
C PHE A 303 2.38 16.06 6.53
N GLY A 304 2.96 16.73 5.53
CA GLY A 304 3.69 16.14 4.42
C GLY A 304 5.19 16.22 4.67
N ARG A 305 5.96 16.39 3.58
CA ARG A 305 7.43 16.45 3.57
C ARG A 305 8.04 17.22 4.75
N LEU A 306 9.00 16.58 5.41
CA LEU A 306 9.99 17.20 6.28
C LEU A 306 11.31 17.32 5.51
N VAL A 307 11.97 18.47 5.57
CA VAL A 307 13.34 18.65 5.09
C VAL A 307 14.23 18.98 6.27
N PRO A 308 14.91 17.98 6.85
CA PRO A 308 15.93 18.24 7.85
C PRO A 308 17.16 18.94 7.24
N ARG A 309 17.59 19.99 7.93
CA ARG A 309 18.89 20.62 7.79
C ARG A 309 19.60 20.48 9.12
N LEU A 310 20.66 19.68 9.12
CA LEU A 310 21.53 19.55 10.29
C LEU A 310 22.75 20.43 10.11
N SER A 311 23.09 21.18 11.14
CA SER A 311 24.36 21.87 11.24
C SER A 311 25.07 21.52 12.54
N GLN A 312 26.39 21.42 12.49
CA GLN A 312 27.25 21.22 13.65
C GLN A 312 28.13 22.47 13.81
N HIS A 313 28.02 23.15 14.95
CA HIS A 313 28.73 24.42 15.20
C HIS A 313 28.55 25.46 14.07
N GLY A 314 27.33 25.56 13.51
CA GLY A 314 27.02 26.46 12.39
C GLY A 314 27.49 26.01 11.01
N VAL A 315 28.13 24.84 10.89
CA VAL A 315 28.53 24.26 9.59
C VAL A 315 27.48 23.25 9.15
N PRO A 316 26.83 23.42 7.97
CA PRO A 316 25.85 22.47 7.47
C PRO A 316 26.50 21.13 7.14
N LEU A 317 25.89 20.04 7.59
CA LEU A 317 26.31 18.70 7.23
C LEU A 317 25.90 18.37 5.79
N SER A 318 26.70 17.55 5.12
CA SER A 318 26.35 17.08 3.78
C SER A 318 25.24 16.04 3.86
N SER A 319 24.08 16.37 3.32
CA SER A 319 22.96 15.46 3.05
C SER A 319 23.09 14.84 1.67
N TRP A 320 22.64 13.61 1.48
CA TRP A 320 22.43 13.05 0.15
C TRP A 320 20.94 12.80 -0.03
N SER A 321 20.40 13.25 -1.17
CA SER A 321 19.06 12.84 -1.57
C SER A 321 19.11 11.36 -1.93
N LEU A 322 18.38 10.55 -1.15
CA LEU A 322 18.02 9.19 -1.53
C LEU A 322 17.11 9.28 -2.76
N SER A 323 17.50 8.63 -3.87
CA SER A 323 16.78 8.69 -5.15
C SER A 323 15.36 8.09 -5.08
N SER A 324 15.01 7.39 -4.01
CA SER A 324 13.70 6.76 -3.79
C SER A 324 12.64 7.64 -3.12
N VAL A 325 12.97 8.89 -2.76
CA VAL A 325 12.24 9.59 -1.67
C VAL A 325 11.27 10.67 -2.12
N ASN A 326 11.24 11.00 -3.40
CA ASN A 326 10.50 12.15 -3.84
C ASN A 326 8.98 11.91 -4.05
N PHE A 327 8.41 10.88 -3.43
CA PHE A 327 6.96 10.66 -3.44
C PHE A 327 6.23 11.74 -2.62
N ALA A 328 6.83 12.26 -1.54
CA ALA A 328 6.17 13.12 -0.56
C ALA A 328 5.92 14.59 -0.99
N ASP A 329 6.11 14.95 -2.26
CA ASP A 329 6.02 16.34 -2.75
C ASP A 329 4.67 16.70 -3.39
N SER A 330 3.77 15.74 -3.56
CA SER A 330 2.51 15.95 -4.27
C SER A 330 1.29 15.52 -3.44
N PRO A 331 0.15 16.23 -3.52
CA PRO A 331 -1.08 15.89 -2.80
C PRO A 331 -1.58 14.45 -3.01
N ASP A 332 -1.20 13.80 -4.11
CA ASP A 332 -1.50 12.39 -4.41
C ASP A 332 -0.74 11.40 -3.50
N SER A 333 0.34 11.84 -2.87
CA SER A 333 1.09 11.09 -1.87
C SER A 333 0.47 11.11 -0.49
N MET A 334 -0.62 11.87 -0.29
CA MET A 334 -1.46 11.74 0.90
C MET A 334 -2.04 10.33 0.94
N GLY A 335 -1.35 9.43 1.62
CA GLY A 335 -1.75 8.04 1.74
C GLY A 335 -3.03 7.89 2.55
N ILE A 336 -3.70 6.75 2.38
CA ILE A 336 -4.84 6.34 3.21
C ILE A 336 -4.43 6.30 4.70
N GLU A 337 -3.17 5.95 4.97
CA GLU A 337 -2.59 5.87 6.31
C GLU A 337 -2.52 7.24 7.01
N ASP A 338 -2.22 8.32 6.28
CA ASP A 338 -2.02 9.68 6.82
C ASP A 338 -3.30 10.36 7.33
N GLN A 339 -4.48 9.81 7.02
CA GLN A 339 -5.79 10.46 7.21
C GLN A 339 -6.59 9.91 8.38
N THR A 340 -6.03 8.96 9.13
CA THR A 340 -6.80 8.13 10.06
C THR A 340 -6.95 8.71 11.46
N ALA A 341 -6.05 9.59 11.92
CA ALA A 341 -6.08 10.13 13.28
C ALA A 341 -7.31 11.01 13.58
N ASP A 342 -7.78 11.79 12.60
CA ASP A 342 -8.84 12.79 12.79
C ASP A 342 -10.21 12.41 12.20
N LEU A 343 -10.33 11.23 11.59
CA LEU A 343 -11.56 10.71 10.99
C LEU A 343 -12.75 10.69 11.98
N MET A 344 -12.43 10.52 13.27
CA MET A 344 -13.39 10.48 14.38
C MET A 344 -14.15 11.81 14.55
N ARG A 345 -13.54 12.94 14.18
CA ARG A 345 -14.19 14.28 14.22
C ARG A 345 -15.21 14.46 13.09
N VAL A 346 -14.98 13.81 11.95
CA VAL A 346 -15.80 13.94 10.75
C VAL A 346 -17.03 13.04 10.84
N LEU A 347 -16.84 11.85 11.39
CA LEU A 347 -17.93 10.92 11.69
C LEU A 347 -18.82 11.39 12.85
N ASN A 348 -18.36 12.35 13.66
CA ASN A 348 -19.05 12.84 14.85
C ASN A 348 -18.92 14.38 15.00
N ARG A 349 -19.91 15.13 14.50
CA ARG A 349 -19.98 16.59 14.72
C ARG A 349 -20.20 17.01 16.19
N GLN A 350 -20.36 16.07 17.12
CA GLN A 350 -20.39 16.28 18.57
C GLN A 350 -20.18 14.93 19.26
N ASP A 351 -19.36 14.90 20.32
CA ASP A 351 -19.08 13.82 21.28
C ASP A 351 -17.94 12.82 20.99
N SER A 352 -17.06 12.72 21.99
CA SER A 352 -15.78 12.00 22.05
C SER A 352 -15.89 10.49 22.27
N GLY A 353 -17.02 9.87 21.89
CA GLY A 353 -17.37 8.52 22.34
C GLY A 353 -16.94 7.35 21.46
N TRP A 354 -16.31 7.59 20.30
CA TRP A 354 -15.95 6.51 19.37
C TRP A 354 -14.53 5.99 19.58
N LEU A 355 -14.36 4.66 19.52
CA LEU A 355 -13.10 3.95 19.60
C LEU A 355 -12.71 3.43 18.20
N GLY A 356 -11.54 3.84 17.72
CA GLY A 356 -10.95 3.30 16.50
C GLY A 356 -10.33 1.94 16.77
N VAL A 357 -10.76 0.92 16.05
CA VAL A 357 -10.14 -0.41 16.08
C VAL A 357 -9.18 -0.45 14.90
N ASP A 358 -7.93 -0.08 15.14
CA ASP A 358 -6.88 -0.09 14.13
C ASP A 358 -6.06 -1.37 14.21
N SER A 359 -5.76 -1.99 13.06
CA SER A 359 -4.81 -3.09 12.99
C SER A 359 -3.38 -2.65 12.67
N ASN A 360 -3.17 -1.35 12.38
CA ASN A 360 -1.87 -0.75 12.04
C ASN A 360 -1.80 0.69 12.61
N ALA A 361 -1.80 0.84 13.93
CA ALA A 361 -1.88 2.14 14.60
C ALA A 361 -0.60 3.01 14.55
N SER A 362 0.44 2.67 13.78
CA SER A 362 1.60 3.56 13.62
C SER A 362 1.48 4.43 12.37
N ILE A 363 0.90 5.61 12.53
CA ILE A 363 1.19 6.72 11.62
C ILE A 363 2.51 7.36 12.07
N LYS A 364 3.63 6.64 11.98
CA LYS A 364 4.95 7.27 12.05
C LYS A 364 5.20 7.93 10.69
N ARG A 365 5.44 9.25 10.69
CA ARG A 365 5.71 9.98 9.44
C ARG A 365 7.20 10.02 9.17
N ASP A 366 7.57 9.32 8.11
CA ASP A 366 8.96 9.11 7.74
C ASP A 366 9.45 10.19 6.77
N SER A 367 10.54 10.87 7.12
CA SER A 367 11.28 11.72 6.19
C SER A 367 12.64 11.11 5.87
N TRP A 368 12.74 10.59 4.66
CA TRP A 368 13.89 9.86 4.15
C TRP A 368 15.00 10.77 3.60
N ILE A 369 15.49 11.72 4.40
CA ILE A 369 16.72 12.44 4.04
C ILE A 369 17.89 11.77 4.76
N ALA A 370 18.71 11.01 4.02
CA ALA A 370 19.93 10.42 4.55
C ALA A 370 21.00 11.50 4.75
N ILE A 371 21.33 11.75 6.01
CA ILE A 371 22.45 12.61 6.38
C ILE A 371 23.64 11.72 6.69
N ARG A 372 24.82 12.04 6.17
CA ARG A 372 26.03 11.24 6.42
C ARG A 372 26.23 11.10 7.93
N GLU A 373 26.41 9.87 8.40
CA GLU A 373 26.66 9.60 9.81
C GLU A 373 27.82 10.48 10.29
N PRO A 374 27.60 11.35 11.30
CA PRO A 374 28.66 12.19 11.81
C PRO A 374 29.72 11.31 12.48
N LYS A 375 30.99 11.75 12.40
CA LYS A 375 32.13 10.99 12.95
C LYS A 375 32.06 10.78 14.47
N ASP A 376 31.30 11.62 15.16
CA ASP A 376 31.04 11.53 16.59
C ASP A 376 29.51 11.51 16.82
N PRO A 377 28.91 10.37 17.20
CA PRO A 377 27.48 10.28 17.48
C PRO A 377 27.09 11.05 18.75
N ASN A 378 28.03 11.38 19.64
CA ASN A 378 27.78 12.19 20.84
C ASN A 378 27.87 13.70 20.57
N ALA A 379 28.23 14.10 19.35
CA ALA A 379 28.24 15.51 18.98
C ALA A 379 26.82 16.10 19.04
N ARG A 380 26.74 17.38 19.41
CA ARG A 380 25.48 18.13 19.44
C ARG A 380 25.25 18.84 18.11
N PHE A 381 24.00 18.86 17.66
CA PHE A 381 23.61 19.40 16.36
C PHE A 381 22.46 20.40 16.50
N ASP A 382 22.47 21.40 15.62
CA ASP A 382 21.29 22.22 15.38
C ASP A 382 20.45 21.55 14.30
N VAL A 383 19.17 21.33 14.60
CA VAL A 383 18.20 20.70 13.70
C VAL A 383 17.24 21.78 13.25
N GLU A 384 17.15 22.01 11.93
CA GLU A 384 16.12 22.83 11.32
C GLU A 384 15.27 21.94 10.42
N LEU A 385 13.96 21.85 10.69
CA LEU A 385 13.00 21.12 9.88
C LEU A 385 12.12 22.11 9.11
N ASP A 386 12.17 22.07 7.78
CA ASP A 386 11.11 22.66 6.95
C ASP A 386 9.98 21.63 6.82
N LEU A 387 8.81 21.95 7.38
CA LEU A 387 7.63 21.08 7.46
C LEU A 387 6.53 21.60 6.53
N SER A 388 6.06 20.75 5.61
CA SER A 388 4.87 21.05 4.81
C SER A 388 3.61 20.48 5.48
N VAL A 389 2.51 21.21 5.41
CA VAL A 389 1.20 20.79 5.90
C VAL A 389 0.19 20.97 4.80
N TRP A 390 -0.38 19.87 4.34
CA TRP A 390 -1.54 19.85 3.47
C TRP A 390 -2.81 19.92 4.32
N TRP A 391 -3.75 20.75 3.92
CA TRP A 391 -5.00 20.92 4.62
C TRP A 391 -6.10 20.25 3.81
N THR A 392 -6.82 19.33 4.44
CA THR A 392 -7.91 18.59 3.82
C THR A 392 -9.24 18.90 4.50
N ARG A 393 -10.33 18.60 3.81
CA ARG A 393 -11.67 18.54 4.37
C ARG A 393 -12.27 17.18 4.06
N ASP A 394 -12.59 16.43 5.09
CA ASP A 394 -13.27 15.17 4.90
C ASP A 394 -14.77 15.37 4.79
N ARG A 395 -15.37 14.61 3.88
CA ARG A 395 -16.81 14.56 3.66
C ARG A 395 -17.25 13.10 3.61
N VAL A 396 -18.25 12.76 4.41
CA VAL A 396 -18.95 11.49 4.27
C VAL A 396 -19.73 11.51 2.96
N LEU A 397 -19.35 10.66 2.01
CA LEU A 397 -20.09 10.50 0.74
C LEU A 397 -21.42 9.79 0.99
N GLY A 398 -21.39 8.77 1.84
CA GLY A 398 -22.60 8.09 2.29
C GLY A 398 -22.33 7.03 3.33
N ARG A 399 -23.40 6.54 3.94
CA ARG A 399 -23.41 5.45 4.92
C ARG A 399 -24.58 4.54 4.61
N VAL A 400 -24.33 3.24 4.57
CA VAL A 400 -25.33 2.19 4.27
C VAL A 400 -25.17 1.02 5.23
N PRO A 401 -26.23 0.22 5.48
CA PRO A 401 -26.10 -1.00 6.25
C PRO A 401 -25.11 -1.97 5.57
N LEU A 402 -24.37 -2.73 6.37
CA LEU A 402 -23.42 -3.73 5.89
C LEU A 402 -24.15 -4.98 5.37
N GLN A 403 -24.71 -4.88 4.17
CA GLN A 403 -25.48 -5.92 3.51
C GLN A 403 -25.20 -5.91 2.01
N ALA A 404 -25.20 -7.10 1.39
CA ALA A 404 -25.14 -7.21 -0.06
C ALA A 404 -26.33 -6.49 -0.72
N GLY A 405 -26.06 -5.73 -1.77
CA GLY A 405 -27.01 -4.86 -2.47
C GLY A 405 -27.11 -3.43 -1.92
N SER A 406 -26.47 -3.12 -0.79
CA SER A 406 -26.41 -1.75 -0.27
C SER A 406 -25.65 -0.82 -1.21
N LYS A 407 -26.20 0.37 -1.49
CA LYS A 407 -25.63 1.34 -2.45
C LYS A 407 -25.49 2.74 -1.88
N ILE A 408 -24.32 3.33 -2.06
CA ILE A 408 -24.04 4.75 -1.88
C ILE A 408 -23.99 5.37 -3.28
N VAL A 409 -24.81 6.40 -3.52
CA VAL A 409 -24.86 7.11 -4.80
C VAL A 409 -24.62 8.60 -4.55
N CYS A 410 -23.57 9.13 -5.15
CA CYS A 410 -23.19 10.54 -5.13
C CYS A 410 -22.96 11.03 -6.56
N PRO A 411 -22.98 12.36 -6.82
CA PRO A 411 -22.85 12.89 -8.18
C PRO A 411 -21.64 12.39 -8.97
N ASN A 412 -20.49 12.18 -8.33
CA ASN A 412 -19.25 11.77 -9.00
C ASN A 412 -18.74 10.39 -8.55
N PHE A 413 -19.44 9.71 -7.65
CA PHE A 413 -18.99 8.47 -7.03
C PHE A 413 -20.16 7.60 -6.62
N GLU A 414 -20.09 6.31 -6.89
CA GLU A 414 -21.04 5.30 -6.47
C GLU A 414 -20.29 4.10 -5.90
N CYS A 415 -20.85 3.49 -4.87
CA CYS A 415 -20.31 2.27 -4.30
C CYS A 415 -21.44 1.32 -3.92
N GLU A 416 -21.35 0.08 -4.38
CA GLU A 416 -22.28 -1.00 -4.10
C GLU A 416 -21.55 -2.13 -3.37
N VAL A 417 -22.12 -2.60 -2.27
CA VAL A 417 -21.63 -3.81 -1.59
C VAL A 417 -22.20 -5.02 -2.33
N LEU A 418 -21.35 -5.76 -3.04
CA LEU A 418 -21.76 -6.96 -3.80
C LEU A 418 -21.87 -8.19 -2.90
N GLU A 419 -20.90 -8.38 -1.99
CA GLU A 419 -20.84 -9.53 -1.10
C GLU A 419 -20.27 -9.13 0.27
N VAL A 420 -20.78 -9.74 1.34
CA VAL A 420 -20.24 -9.63 2.71
C VAL A 420 -19.85 -11.03 3.19
N ARG A 421 -18.57 -11.26 3.42
CA ARG A 421 -18.00 -12.52 3.88
C ARG A 421 -17.57 -12.41 5.32
N VAL A 422 -18.27 -13.12 6.18
CA VAL A 422 -18.01 -13.16 7.63
C VAL A 422 -17.07 -14.32 7.96
N GLY A 423 -16.02 -14.07 8.74
CA GLY A 423 -15.12 -15.11 9.21
C GLY A 423 -14.18 -15.66 8.14
N LYS A 424 -13.94 -14.88 7.07
CA LYS A 424 -13.02 -15.21 5.97
C LYS A 424 -12.05 -14.08 5.76
N ASP A 425 -10.84 -14.42 5.37
CA ASP A 425 -9.84 -13.45 4.92
C ASP A 425 -9.84 -13.29 3.39
N ARG A 426 -8.88 -12.49 2.92
CA ARG A 426 -8.63 -12.17 1.51
C ARG A 426 -8.36 -13.38 0.61
N GLU A 427 -7.92 -14.51 1.16
CA GLU A 427 -7.64 -15.73 0.38
C GLU A 427 -8.85 -16.67 0.39
N GLY A 428 -9.97 -16.23 0.97
CA GLY A 428 -11.12 -17.06 1.27
C GLY A 428 -10.85 -18.08 2.39
N GLN A 429 -9.70 -17.98 3.06
CA GLN A 429 -9.38 -18.85 4.20
C GLN A 429 -10.19 -18.42 5.41
N LYS A 430 -10.43 -19.36 6.32
CA LYS A 430 -11.17 -19.06 7.55
C LYS A 430 -10.33 -18.17 8.45
N ASN A 431 -10.81 -16.96 8.69
CA ASN A 431 -10.31 -16.06 9.70
C ASN A 431 -11.51 -15.57 10.51
N PRO A 432 -11.81 -16.19 11.67
CA PRO A 432 -13.07 -15.98 12.39
C PRO A 432 -13.30 -14.53 12.81
N ASP A 433 -12.24 -13.74 12.93
CA ASP A 433 -12.31 -12.37 13.45
C ASP A 433 -12.40 -11.32 12.34
N ALA A 434 -12.34 -11.73 11.06
CA ALA A 434 -12.30 -10.84 9.91
C ALA A 434 -13.66 -10.72 9.19
N ILE A 435 -13.87 -9.58 8.54
CA ILE A 435 -14.95 -9.34 7.58
C ILE A 435 -14.34 -8.88 6.27
N SER A 436 -14.59 -9.64 5.20
CA SER A 436 -14.22 -9.27 3.83
C SER A 436 -15.45 -8.81 3.05
N LEU A 437 -15.30 -7.73 2.30
CA LEU A 437 -16.33 -7.14 1.46
C LEU A 437 -15.88 -7.18 0.01
N ILE A 438 -16.79 -7.57 -0.87
CA ILE A 438 -16.63 -7.29 -2.30
C ILE A 438 -17.47 -6.07 -2.60
N ILE A 439 -16.83 -5.01 -3.10
CA ILE A 439 -17.50 -3.78 -3.47
C ILE A 439 -17.34 -3.51 -4.96
N ARG A 440 -18.33 -2.84 -5.54
CA ARG A 440 -18.26 -2.25 -6.87
C ARG A 440 -18.32 -0.74 -6.73
N GLU A 441 -17.30 -0.09 -7.25
CA GLU A 441 -17.15 1.34 -7.27
C GLU A 441 -17.38 1.83 -8.70
N SER A 442 -18.03 2.98 -8.84
CA SER A 442 -18.08 3.71 -10.09
C SER A 442 -17.73 5.16 -9.80
N ALA A 443 -16.74 5.70 -10.49
CA ALA A 443 -16.30 7.07 -10.21
C ALA A 443 -15.96 7.84 -11.47
N CYS A 444 -16.23 9.14 -11.41
CA CYS A 444 -15.85 10.08 -12.46
C CYS A 444 -14.32 10.21 -12.54
N LEU A 445 -13.77 10.01 -13.74
CA LEU A 445 -12.34 10.16 -14.11
C LEU A 445 -12.16 11.21 -15.21
N GLN A 446 -12.81 12.35 -15.07
CA GLN A 446 -12.63 13.46 -16.00
C GLN A 446 -11.35 14.24 -15.67
N MET A 447 -10.70 14.83 -16.67
CA MET A 447 -9.47 15.61 -16.48
C MET A 447 -9.62 16.76 -15.46
N SER A 448 -10.81 17.36 -15.42
CA SER A 448 -11.12 18.44 -14.48
C SER A 448 -11.76 17.94 -13.18
N ARG A 449 -12.17 16.67 -13.14
CA ARG A 449 -12.95 16.07 -12.04
C ARG A 449 -12.62 14.59 -11.91
N ASN A 450 -11.66 14.28 -11.04
CA ASN A 450 -11.30 12.92 -10.70
C ASN A 450 -11.68 12.65 -9.24
N SER A 451 -12.54 11.66 -9.02
CA SER A 451 -13.06 11.35 -7.69
C SER A 451 -12.12 10.52 -6.82
N PHE A 452 -11.05 9.97 -7.42
CA PHE A 452 -9.97 9.31 -6.70
C PHE A 452 -8.80 10.23 -6.37
N LEU A 453 -8.77 11.44 -6.93
CA LEU A 453 -7.67 12.38 -6.73
C LEU A 453 -8.11 13.66 -5.99
N PRO A 454 -7.13 14.41 -5.43
CA PRO A 454 -5.77 13.95 -5.15
C PRO A 454 -5.73 12.83 -4.09
N VAL A 455 -6.77 12.75 -3.25
CA VAL A 455 -6.89 11.70 -2.23
C VAL A 455 -7.97 10.67 -2.63
N PRO A 456 -7.71 9.36 -2.59
CA PRO A 456 -8.72 8.34 -2.84
C PRO A 456 -9.76 8.26 -1.71
N PRO A 457 -11.02 7.85 -1.98
CA PRO A 457 -12.00 7.63 -0.91
C PRO A 457 -11.53 6.56 0.09
N LEU A 458 -11.73 6.84 1.39
CA LEU A 458 -11.53 5.90 2.48
C LEU A 458 -12.80 5.08 2.73
N PHE A 459 -12.62 3.77 2.91
CA PHE A 459 -13.67 2.83 3.26
C PHE A 459 -13.59 2.46 4.74
N VAL A 460 -14.71 2.60 5.45
CA VAL A 460 -14.76 2.29 6.88
C VAL A 460 -15.99 1.47 7.26
N LEU A 461 -15.84 0.64 8.30
CA LEU A 461 -16.96 0.04 9.01
C LEU A 461 -17.22 0.80 10.30
N THR A 462 -18.48 1.00 10.63
CA THR A 462 -18.90 1.72 11.83
C THR A 462 -19.97 0.92 12.56
N ASN A 463 -19.90 0.89 13.89
CA ASN A 463 -20.96 0.44 14.77
C ASN A 463 -21.40 1.62 15.66
N GLN A 464 -22.58 2.19 15.38
CA GLN A 464 -23.07 3.36 16.11
C GLN A 464 -23.43 3.07 17.57
N GLN A 465 -23.95 1.88 17.86
CA GLN A 465 -24.39 1.54 19.21
C GLN A 465 -23.19 1.33 20.14
N LYS A 466 -22.11 0.77 19.60
CA LYS A 466 -20.86 0.48 20.35
C LYS A 466 -19.81 1.56 20.17
N SER A 467 -20.12 2.59 19.38
CA SER A 467 -19.20 3.64 18.97
C SER A 467 -17.86 3.09 18.47
N LEU A 468 -17.86 2.06 17.60
CA LEU A 468 -16.64 1.46 17.05
C LEU A 468 -16.44 1.82 15.59
N VAL A 469 -15.21 2.16 15.18
CA VAL A 469 -14.85 2.36 13.77
C VAL A 469 -13.67 1.47 13.39
N TRP A 470 -13.83 0.66 12.34
CA TRP A 470 -12.72 -0.06 11.71
C TRP A 470 -12.29 0.67 10.45
N ARG A 471 -10.98 0.85 10.32
CA ARG A 471 -10.31 1.64 9.27
C ARG A 471 -9.35 0.74 8.48
N LEU A 472 -8.75 1.31 7.43
CA LEU A 472 -7.62 0.70 6.71
C LEU A 472 -7.84 -0.77 6.31
N PRO A 473 -8.91 -1.07 5.54
CA PRO A 473 -9.07 -2.43 5.04
C PRO A 473 -7.88 -2.83 4.18
N ILE A 474 -7.46 -4.08 4.32
CA ILE A 474 -6.49 -4.67 3.40
C ILE A 474 -7.17 -4.78 2.04
N THR A 475 -6.66 -4.05 1.07
CA THR A 475 -7.11 -4.07 -0.33
C THR A 475 -6.16 -4.96 -1.12
N ASN A 476 -6.66 -5.98 -1.83
CA ASN A 476 -5.77 -6.96 -2.49
C ASN A 476 -6.03 -7.15 -3.98
N VAL A 477 -7.30 -7.12 -4.40
CA VAL A 477 -7.68 -7.45 -5.76
C VAL A 477 -8.62 -6.39 -6.27
N THR A 478 -8.21 -5.74 -7.34
CA THR A 478 -9.02 -4.79 -8.07
C THR A 478 -9.19 -5.30 -9.49
N VAL A 479 -10.38 -5.12 -10.05
CA VAL A 479 -10.59 -5.23 -11.50
C VAL A 479 -11.15 -3.91 -11.96
N ILE A 480 -10.51 -3.29 -12.95
CA ILE A 480 -10.83 -1.94 -13.41
C ILE A 480 -11.35 -1.99 -14.85
N ARG A 481 -12.34 -1.15 -15.15
CA ARG A 481 -12.91 -0.95 -16.49
C ARG A 481 -13.29 0.51 -16.76
N SER A 482 -13.54 0.80 -18.03
CA SER A 482 -14.20 2.03 -18.51
C SER A 482 -13.44 3.33 -18.30
N VAL A 483 -12.15 3.27 -17.96
CA VAL A 483 -11.30 4.45 -17.68
C VAL A 483 -11.33 5.51 -18.78
N ARG A 484 -11.34 5.12 -20.05
CA ARG A 484 -11.38 6.07 -21.18
C ARG A 484 -12.73 6.78 -21.32
N LEU A 485 -13.80 6.20 -20.81
CA LEU A 485 -15.19 6.64 -21.07
C LEU A 485 -15.67 7.70 -20.06
N GLY A 486 -14.76 8.25 -19.25
CA GLY A 486 -15.01 9.32 -18.28
C GLY A 486 -15.57 8.84 -16.95
N TRP A 487 -16.03 7.59 -16.86
CA TRP A 487 -16.43 6.93 -15.63
C TRP A 487 -15.79 5.56 -15.53
N MET A 488 -14.96 5.38 -14.51
CA MET A 488 -14.34 4.10 -14.20
C MET A 488 -15.28 3.24 -13.40
N GLN A 489 -15.28 1.94 -13.68
CA GLN A 489 -15.86 0.93 -12.82
C GLN A 489 -14.74 0.09 -12.22
N ARG A 490 -14.81 -0.16 -10.92
CA ARG A 490 -13.83 -0.96 -10.19
C ARG A 490 -14.52 -1.95 -9.30
N VAL A 491 -14.10 -3.21 -9.30
CA VAL A 491 -14.51 -4.19 -8.30
C VAL A 491 -13.33 -4.46 -7.39
N SER A 492 -13.51 -4.28 -6.08
CA SER A 492 -12.44 -4.37 -5.08
C SER A 492 -12.83 -5.33 -3.96
N GLU A 493 -11.86 -6.07 -3.44
CA GLU A 493 -12.00 -6.79 -2.17
C GLU A 493 -11.33 -6.03 -1.02
N LEU A 494 -12.13 -5.74 0.02
CA LEU A 494 -11.71 -5.04 1.23
C LEU A 494 -11.81 -5.98 2.43
N THR A 495 -10.71 -6.22 3.16
CA THR A 495 -10.74 -7.06 4.37
C THR A 495 -10.44 -6.25 5.62
N PHE A 496 -11.40 -6.20 6.54
CA PHE A 496 -11.28 -5.62 7.87
C PHE A 496 -10.95 -6.73 8.87
N ARG A 497 -9.87 -6.57 9.64
CA ARG A 497 -9.46 -7.51 10.68
C ARG A 497 -10.01 -7.09 12.04
N SER A 498 -10.04 -8.03 12.98
CA SER A 498 -10.44 -7.77 14.38
C SER A 498 -11.82 -7.12 14.51
N VAL A 499 -12.75 -7.47 13.61
CA VAL A 499 -14.13 -6.98 13.66
C VAL A 499 -14.97 -7.86 14.56
N ILE A 500 -14.81 -9.17 14.48
CA ILE A 500 -15.59 -10.15 15.25
C ILE A 500 -14.69 -10.68 16.35
N GLY A 501 -14.47 -9.87 17.38
CA GLY A 501 -13.60 -10.20 18.50
C GLY A 501 -14.31 -10.06 19.84
N PRO A 502 -13.96 -10.86 20.87
CA PRO A 502 -14.57 -10.76 22.21
C PRO A 502 -14.55 -9.33 22.77
N GLY A 503 -13.47 -8.57 22.54
CA GLY A 503 -13.32 -7.18 23.01
C GLY A 503 -14.13 -6.14 22.23
N THR A 504 -14.60 -6.47 21.01
CA THR A 504 -15.47 -5.57 20.22
C THR A 504 -16.95 -5.74 20.55
N GLY A 505 -17.31 -6.86 21.18
CA GLY A 505 -18.68 -7.29 21.38
C GLY A 505 -19.46 -7.59 20.10
N VAL A 506 -18.85 -7.48 18.91
CA VAL A 506 -19.50 -7.81 17.63
C VAL A 506 -19.39 -9.31 17.39
N THR A 507 -20.53 -9.94 17.14
CA THR A 507 -20.63 -11.36 16.80
C THR A 507 -20.92 -11.52 15.31
N ALA A 508 -20.77 -12.73 14.78
CA ALA A 508 -21.14 -13.04 13.40
C ALA A 508 -22.61 -12.70 13.08
N GLU A 509 -23.49 -12.78 14.09
CA GLU A 509 -24.91 -12.45 13.97
C GLU A 509 -25.16 -10.94 14.00
N SER A 510 -24.40 -10.20 14.81
CA SER A 510 -24.51 -8.74 14.93
C SER A 510 -23.80 -7.97 13.80
N VAL A 511 -23.17 -8.65 12.83
CA VAL A 511 -22.54 -8.02 11.66
C VAL A 511 -23.53 -7.14 10.89
N ARG A 512 -24.82 -7.52 10.87
CA ARG A 512 -25.88 -6.75 10.20
C ARG A 512 -26.15 -5.38 10.82
N GLU A 513 -25.73 -5.17 12.07
CA GLU A 513 -25.84 -3.88 12.77
C GLU A 513 -24.72 -2.92 12.38
N LEU A 514 -23.67 -3.41 11.71
CA LEU A 514 -22.60 -2.58 11.18
C LEU A 514 -23.10 -1.76 10.00
N SER A 515 -22.53 -0.57 9.85
CA SER A 515 -22.71 0.28 8.68
C SER A 515 -21.40 0.45 7.94
N PHE A 516 -21.45 0.33 6.62
CA PHE A 516 -20.38 0.69 5.71
C PHE A 516 -20.48 2.16 5.36
N ALA A 517 -19.38 2.91 5.48
CA ALA A 517 -19.33 4.31 5.09
C ALA A 517 -18.13 4.59 4.19
N VAL A 518 -18.31 5.55 3.30
CA VAL A 518 -17.28 6.04 2.39
C VAL A 518 -17.02 7.51 2.71
N ILE A 519 -15.75 7.85 2.92
CA ILE A 519 -15.29 9.20 3.26
C ILE A 519 -14.36 9.66 2.15
N LYS A 520 -14.51 10.90 1.70
CA LYS A 520 -13.62 11.54 0.72
C LYS A 520 -12.99 12.76 1.34
N SER A 521 -11.67 12.86 1.25
CA SER A 521 -10.93 14.06 1.62
C SER A 521 -10.72 14.95 0.40
N ASP A 522 -11.11 16.21 0.54
CA ASP A 522 -10.91 17.26 -0.45
C ASP A 522 -9.67 18.08 -0.08
N TYR A 523 -8.73 18.25 -1.02
CA TYR A 523 -7.51 19.03 -0.80
C TYR A 523 -7.80 20.53 -0.87
N LEU A 524 -7.68 21.21 0.28
CA LEU A 524 -7.98 22.64 0.38
C LEU A 524 -6.79 23.52 0.04
N GLY A 525 -5.58 23.10 0.41
CA GLY A 525 -4.39 23.95 0.32
C GLY A 525 -3.20 23.42 1.09
N GLN A 526 -2.09 24.16 1.04
CA GLN A 526 -0.88 23.84 1.78
C GLN A 526 -0.28 25.05 2.50
N THR A 527 0.42 24.78 3.60
CA THR A 527 1.23 25.76 4.32
C THR A 527 2.61 25.17 4.62
N SER A 528 3.62 26.03 4.71
CA SER A 528 4.98 25.63 5.08
C SER A 528 5.37 26.26 6.41
N HIS A 529 5.96 25.45 7.27
CA HIS A 529 6.38 25.82 8.61
C HIS A 529 7.86 25.48 8.78
N ARG A 530 8.53 26.21 9.67
CA ARG A 530 9.93 25.96 9.99
C ARG A 530 10.08 25.80 11.49
N VAL A 531 10.64 24.67 11.90
CA VAL A 531 10.89 24.35 13.31
C VAL A 531 12.39 24.21 13.52
N LYS A 532 12.90 24.72 14.63
CA LYS A 532 14.33 24.73 14.95
C LYS A 532 14.56 24.24 16.38
N TRP A 533 15.54 23.36 16.52
CA TRP A 533 16.11 22.95 17.80
C TRP A 533 17.60 23.24 17.78
N GLY A 534 18.10 23.80 18.87
CA GLY A 534 19.53 23.95 19.08
C GLY A 534 20.06 22.83 19.95
N ASP A 535 21.32 22.47 19.73
CA ASP A 535 22.11 21.68 20.68
C ASP A 535 21.57 20.27 21.00
N VAL A 536 21.02 19.58 19.98
CA VAL A 536 20.41 18.25 20.08
C VAL A 536 21.49 17.15 20.14
N PRO A 537 21.51 16.29 21.18
CA PRO A 537 22.45 15.17 21.27
C PRO A 537 21.99 14.01 20.37
N LEU A 538 22.68 13.80 19.25
CA LEU A 538 22.21 12.85 18.23
C LEU A 538 22.14 11.41 18.75
N ALA A 539 23.08 10.96 19.57
CA ALA A 539 23.09 9.62 20.17
C ALA A 539 21.84 9.29 21.01
N GLU A 540 21.18 10.30 21.59
CA GLU A 540 19.94 10.10 22.38
C GLU A 540 18.70 9.91 21.49
N HIS A 541 18.81 10.35 20.23
CA HIS A 541 17.73 10.30 19.25
C HIS A 541 17.99 9.30 18.11
N ILE A 542 19.16 8.66 18.06
CA ILE A 542 19.41 7.56 17.12
C ILE A 542 18.65 6.33 17.59
N SER A 543 17.65 5.89 16.82
CA SER A 543 16.98 4.61 17.05
C SER A 543 18.00 3.49 16.82
N SER A 544 18.52 2.90 17.90
CA SER A 544 19.28 1.66 17.78
C SER A 544 18.35 0.59 17.22
N VAL A 545 18.69 0.00 16.08
CA VAL A 545 17.93 -1.08 15.42
C VAL A 545 17.48 -2.12 16.46
N LYS A 546 16.23 -2.00 16.89
CA LYS A 546 15.46 -3.03 17.58
C LYS A 546 14.02 -2.87 17.12
N SER A 547 13.59 -3.89 16.42
CA SER A 547 12.26 -4.10 15.87
C SER A 547 11.15 -3.80 16.87
N TRP A 548 10.13 -3.05 16.41
CA TRP A 548 8.70 -3.39 16.45
C TRP A 548 8.08 -3.85 17.82
N PRO A 549 6.90 -3.34 18.26
CA PRO A 549 5.92 -2.52 17.52
C PRO A 549 5.60 -1.14 18.14
N ASP A 550 5.89 -0.09 17.37
CA ASP A 550 4.93 0.90 16.83
C ASP A 550 3.55 1.09 17.53
N VAL A 551 3.47 2.08 18.44
CA VAL A 551 2.22 2.72 18.91
C VAL A 551 2.44 4.23 19.15
N SER A 552 1.42 5.03 18.88
CA SER A 552 1.36 6.49 19.02
C SER A 552 1.57 6.96 20.47
N HIS A 553 2.48 7.91 20.68
CA HIS A 553 2.79 8.44 22.02
C HIS A 553 1.66 9.26 22.65
N ALA A 554 1.41 9.04 23.95
CA ALA A 554 0.56 9.91 24.77
C ALA A 554 1.27 11.28 25.00
N LEU A 555 0.61 12.36 24.58
CA LEU A 555 1.21 13.68 24.33
C LEU A 555 1.56 14.52 25.59
N ASN A 556 1.22 14.11 26.83
CA ASN A 556 1.56 14.85 28.05
C ASN A 556 1.55 14.05 29.37
N ARG A 557 2.03 14.66 30.47
CA ARG A 557 2.08 14.04 31.81
C ARG A 557 0.70 13.76 32.42
N GLU A 558 -0.33 14.43 31.92
CA GLU A 558 -1.75 14.22 32.27
C GLU A 558 -2.36 13.04 31.51
N SER A 559 -1.72 12.57 30.43
CA SER A 559 -2.08 11.39 29.65
C SER A 559 -1.33 10.11 30.06
N ASN A 560 -0.91 9.98 31.33
CA ASN A 560 -0.31 8.72 31.82
C ASN A 560 -1.38 7.60 31.78
N PRO A 561 -1.23 6.60 30.89
CA PRO A 561 -2.26 5.59 30.66
C PRO A 561 -2.46 4.67 31.88
N ARG A 562 -1.42 4.44 32.71
CA ARG A 562 -1.56 3.67 33.97
C ARG A 562 -2.43 4.40 34.98
N ARG A 563 -2.19 5.70 35.13
CA ARG A 563 -2.96 6.53 36.07
C ARG A 563 -4.41 6.72 35.61
N GLN A 564 -4.62 6.92 34.30
CA GLN A 564 -5.96 7.07 33.73
C GLN A 564 -6.74 5.75 33.79
N LEU A 565 -6.10 4.61 33.54
CA LEU A 565 -6.72 3.31 33.78
C LEU A 565 -7.15 3.15 35.23
N ALA A 566 -6.26 3.46 36.18
CA ALA A 566 -6.58 3.37 37.60
C ALA A 566 -7.76 4.29 37.98
N GLU A 567 -7.82 5.50 37.42
CA GLU A 567 -8.94 6.43 37.63
C GLU A 567 -10.25 5.93 36.99
N GLU A 568 -10.20 5.34 35.80
CA GLU A 568 -11.38 4.76 35.15
C GLU A 568 -11.89 3.51 35.89
N VAL A 569 -11.00 2.59 36.28
CA VAL A 569 -11.38 1.42 37.08
C VAL A 569 -11.97 1.83 38.43
N LYS A 570 -11.47 2.90 39.06
CA LYS A 570 -12.05 3.46 40.31
C LYS A 570 -13.44 4.08 40.13
N LYS A 571 -13.76 4.59 38.94
CA LYS A 571 -15.10 5.14 38.63
C LYS A 571 -16.12 4.03 38.40
N MET A 572 -15.67 2.82 38.05
CA MET A 572 -16.56 1.69 37.85
C MET A 572 -17.15 1.23 39.19
N GLN A 573 -18.44 0.92 39.19
CA GLN A 573 -19.11 0.44 40.39
C GLN A 573 -18.70 -1.02 40.63
N THR A 574 -17.83 -1.24 41.62
CA THR A 574 -17.39 -2.59 41.99
C THR A 574 -18.61 -3.42 42.44
N PRO A 575 -18.82 -4.64 41.89
CA PRO A 575 -19.93 -5.49 42.29
C PRO A 575 -19.84 -5.83 43.78
N ASN A 576 -20.97 -5.91 44.47
CA ASN A 576 -21.02 -6.41 45.84
C ASN A 576 -20.72 -7.93 45.87
N ALA A 577 -20.33 -8.45 47.04
CA ALA A 577 -20.06 -9.89 47.19
C ALA A 577 -21.26 -10.79 46.85
N ASP A 578 -22.48 -10.25 46.90
CA ASP A 578 -23.73 -10.94 46.54
C ASP A 578 -24.16 -10.70 45.08
N ALA A 579 -23.33 -10.05 44.26
CA ALA A 579 -23.63 -9.75 42.86
C ALA A 579 -23.77 -11.03 42.03
N THR A 580 -24.66 -11.01 41.04
CA THR A 580 -24.87 -12.18 40.18
C THR A 580 -23.67 -12.38 39.25
N LEU A 581 -23.49 -13.61 38.74
CA LEU A 581 -22.41 -13.91 37.79
C LEU A 581 -22.43 -12.98 36.56
N GLY A 582 -23.62 -12.61 36.06
CA GLY A 582 -23.74 -11.69 34.92
C GLY A 582 -23.30 -10.26 35.24
N ASP A 583 -23.52 -9.79 36.47
CA ASP A 583 -23.06 -8.46 36.91
C ASP A 583 -21.52 -8.41 36.98
N ILE A 584 -20.91 -9.52 37.41
CA ILE A 584 -19.45 -9.65 37.49
C ILE A 584 -18.83 -9.82 36.11
N GLU A 585 -19.43 -10.59 35.22
CA GLU A 585 -19.01 -10.67 33.81
C GLU A 585 -19.06 -9.31 33.13
N THR A 586 -20.11 -8.53 33.39
CA THR A 586 -20.28 -7.16 32.87
C THR A 586 -19.19 -6.24 33.42
N TYR A 587 -18.96 -6.25 34.73
CA TYR A 587 -17.89 -5.47 35.35
C TYR A 587 -16.50 -5.87 34.82
N LEU A 588 -16.22 -7.16 34.68
CA LEU A 588 -14.94 -7.64 34.15
C LEU A 588 -14.75 -7.23 32.68
N ALA A 589 -15.81 -7.26 31.88
CA ALA A 589 -15.79 -6.78 30.50
C ALA A 589 -15.52 -5.27 30.42
N GLU A 590 -16.07 -4.46 31.34
CA GLU A 590 -15.79 -3.03 31.42
C GLU A 590 -14.35 -2.73 31.87
N VAL A 591 -13.83 -3.48 32.85
CA VAL A 591 -12.46 -3.38 33.32
C VAL A 591 -11.47 -3.77 32.21
N VAL A 592 -11.75 -4.86 31.48
CA VAL A 592 -10.94 -5.28 30.31
C VAL A 592 -11.04 -4.25 29.18
N ARG A 593 -12.23 -3.69 28.93
CA ARG A 593 -12.42 -2.61 27.95
C ARG A 593 -11.58 -1.39 28.32
N ALA A 594 -11.54 -0.99 29.59
CA ALA A 594 -10.68 0.11 30.04
C ALA A 594 -9.19 -0.25 29.89
N ALA A 595 -8.78 -1.47 30.22
CA ALA A 595 -7.41 -1.93 29.98
C ALA A 595 -7.03 -1.89 28.48
N TRP A 596 -7.97 -2.18 27.58
CA TRP A 596 -7.75 -2.04 26.14
C TRP A 596 -7.66 -0.58 25.68
N ILE A 597 -8.47 0.32 26.27
CA ILE A 597 -8.41 1.76 25.99
C ILE A 597 -7.03 2.34 26.36
N PHE A 598 -6.40 1.78 27.39
CA PHE A 598 -5.08 2.22 27.89
C PHE A 598 -4.02 1.14 27.66
N ALA A 599 -3.98 0.50 26.49
CA ALA A 599 -3.05 -0.60 26.17
C ALA A 599 -1.58 -0.15 26.24
N ASP A 600 -1.29 1.10 25.88
CA ASP A 600 0.05 1.72 25.89
C ASP A 600 0.69 1.71 27.29
N ARG A 601 -0.09 1.49 28.35
CA ARG A 601 0.41 1.35 29.72
C ARG A 601 1.38 0.16 29.92
N GLU A 602 1.30 -0.84 29.05
CA GLU A 602 2.12 -2.05 29.08
C GLU A 602 3.51 -1.84 28.43
N GLU A 603 3.77 -0.66 27.87
CA GLU A 603 5.04 -0.31 27.25
C GLU A 603 6.20 -0.40 28.23
N LEU A 604 7.29 -1.03 27.78
CA LEU A 604 8.54 -1.14 28.51
C LEU A 604 9.61 -0.29 27.81
N ASP A 605 10.47 0.31 28.60
CA ASP A 605 11.67 0.99 28.13
C ASP A 605 12.75 -0.02 27.70
N ARG A 606 13.90 0.52 27.26
CA ARG A 606 15.07 -0.28 26.83
C ARG A 606 15.66 -1.21 27.90
N TYR A 607 15.24 -1.07 29.17
CA TYR A 607 15.67 -1.88 30.31
C TYR A 607 14.60 -2.89 30.77
N SER A 608 13.51 -3.04 30.00
CA SER A 608 12.35 -3.86 30.39
C SER A 608 11.61 -3.32 31.62
N GLU A 609 11.76 -2.03 31.93
CA GLU A 609 11.00 -1.35 32.97
C GLU A 609 9.79 -0.65 32.34
N PRO A 610 8.65 -0.52 33.04
CA PRO A 610 7.52 0.26 32.55
C PRO A 610 7.89 1.68 32.13
N LEU A 611 7.54 2.05 30.90
CA LEU A 611 7.73 3.40 30.37
C LEU A 611 6.92 4.44 31.18
N TRP A 612 5.75 4.02 31.67
CA TRP A 612 4.81 4.87 32.40
C TRP A 612 4.93 4.62 33.91
N PRO A 613 5.12 5.67 34.73
CA PRO A 613 5.19 5.52 36.19
C PRO A 613 3.81 5.17 36.78
N GLY A 614 3.78 4.24 37.74
CA GLY A 614 2.56 3.70 38.35
C GLY A 614 2.51 2.18 38.23
N ASP A 615 1.68 1.55 39.06
CA ASP A 615 1.42 0.11 38.98
C ASP A 615 -0.02 -0.16 38.54
N ASP A 616 -0.26 -1.36 38.03
CA ASP A 616 -1.59 -1.80 37.62
C ASP A 616 -2.37 -2.37 38.84
N ILE A 617 -2.08 -1.91 40.07
CA ILE A 617 -2.64 -2.49 41.30
C ILE A 617 -4.16 -2.47 41.30
N GLU A 618 -4.79 -1.37 40.86
CA GLU A 618 -6.24 -1.30 40.82
C GLU A 618 -6.88 -2.29 39.84
N LEU A 619 -6.21 -2.54 38.71
CA LEU A 619 -6.62 -3.54 37.73
C LEU A 619 -6.47 -4.96 38.34
N ILE A 620 -5.33 -5.23 38.99
CA ILE A 620 -5.07 -6.51 39.68
C ILE A 620 -6.12 -6.75 40.75
N GLN A 621 -6.41 -5.75 41.59
CA GLN A 621 -7.40 -5.85 42.67
C GLN A 621 -8.82 -6.08 42.13
N ALA A 622 -9.19 -5.42 41.04
CA ALA A 622 -10.50 -5.62 40.40
C ALA A 622 -10.65 -7.05 39.86
N VAL A 623 -9.62 -7.59 39.22
CA VAL A 623 -9.61 -8.95 38.67
C VAL A 623 -9.53 -9.99 39.79
N GLU A 624 -8.68 -9.79 40.78
CA GLU A 624 -8.53 -10.67 41.94
C GLU A 624 -9.82 -10.76 42.75
N PHE A 625 -10.54 -9.65 42.95
CA PHE A 625 -11.85 -9.65 43.58
C PHE A 625 -12.82 -10.56 42.83
N CYS A 626 -12.92 -10.43 41.50
CA CYS A 626 -13.86 -11.22 40.70
C CYS A 626 -13.52 -12.72 40.72
N LEU A 627 -12.24 -13.07 40.62
CA LEU A 627 -11.77 -14.45 40.69
C LEU A 627 -11.94 -15.08 42.08
N LYS A 628 -11.86 -14.28 43.16
CA LYS A 628 -12.14 -14.74 44.53
C LYS A 628 -13.62 -15.04 44.75
N VAL A 629 -14.52 -14.22 44.21
CA VAL A 629 -15.97 -14.39 44.40
C VAL A 629 -16.50 -15.52 43.50
N TYR A 630 -15.99 -15.66 42.26
CA TYR A 630 -16.43 -16.68 41.30
C TYR A 630 -15.24 -17.37 40.62
N PRO A 631 -14.61 -18.36 41.25
CA PRO A 631 -13.45 -19.07 40.69
C PRO A 631 -13.76 -19.84 39.39
N GLU A 632 -15.03 -20.19 39.16
CA GLU A 632 -15.52 -20.82 37.92
C GLU A 632 -15.41 -19.93 36.67
N LEU A 633 -15.22 -18.61 36.84
CA LEU A 633 -14.87 -17.70 35.75
C LEU A 633 -13.54 -18.07 35.11
N GLU A 634 -12.59 -18.65 35.85
CA GLU A 634 -11.28 -19.08 35.33
C GLU A 634 -11.41 -20.10 34.19
N GLU A 635 -12.31 -21.09 34.34
CA GLU A 635 -12.56 -22.11 33.32
C GLU A 635 -13.46 -21.61 32.18
N ARG A 636 -14.46 -20.76 32.47
CA ARG A 636 -15.42 -20.26 31.46
C ARG A 636 -14.82 -19.18 30.59
N LEU A 637 -13.99 -18.31 31.17
CA LEU A 637 -13.53 -17.12 30.48
C LEU A 637 -12.60 -17.45 29.31
N LYS A 638 -11.92 -18.62 29.27
CA LYS A 638 -11.02 -19.08 28.18
C LYS A 638 -10.60 -17.88 27.32
N ILE A 639 -9.75 -16.97 27.81
CA ILE A 639 -9.61 -15.62 27.22
C ILE A 639 -8.39 -15.56 26.28
N PRO A 640 -8.49 -15.95 25.00
CA PRO A 640 -7.50 -15.60 23.98
C PRO A 640 -7.24 -14.09 23.88
N ALA A 641 -8.26 -13.26 24.14
CA ALA A 641 -8.16 -11.80 24.04
C ALA A 641 -7.22 -11.17 25.09
N LEU A 642 -7.00 -11.81 26.25
CA LEU A 642 -6.03 -11.38 27.28
C LEU A 642 -4.70 -12.13 27.19
N ARG A 643 -4.61 -13.19 26.37
CA ARG A 643 -3.33 -13.85 26.06
C ARG A 643 -2.46 -13.05 25.09
N GLY A 644 -3.04 -12.08 24.38
CA GLY A 644 -2.30 -11.18 23.48
C GLY A 644 -1.48 -10.10 24.21
N THR A 645 -1.80 -9.82 25.47
CA THR A 645 -1.13 -8.82 26.32
C THR A 645 -0.19 -9.52 27.31
N GLY A 646 1.04 -9.83 26.87
CA GLY A 646 2.01 -10.61 27.65
C GLY A 646 2.38 -9.98 29.00
N TYR A 647 2.25 -8.66 29.15
CA TYR A 647 2.58 -7.95 30.38
C TYR A 647 1.53 -8.17 31.49
N PHE A 648 0.23 -8.11 31.14
CA PHE A 648 -0.88 -8.37 32.06
C PHE A 648 -0.77 -9.76 32.74
N TRP A 649 -0.38 -10.78 31.98
CA TRP A 649 -0.11 -12.11 32.50
C TRP A 649 1.04 -12.15 33.50
N SER A 650 2.16 -11.50 33.18
CA SER A 650 3.34 -11.44 34.06
C SER A 650 3.08 -10.69 35.38
N VAL A 651 2.09 -9.78 35.37
CA VAL A 651 1.70 -8.97 36.53
C VAL A 651 0.77 -9.76 37.45
N LEU A 652 -0.21 -10.49 36.91
CA LEU A 652 -1.07 -11.41 37.68
C LEU A 652 -0.27 -12.58 38.27
N GLU A 653 0.71 -13.08 37.53
CA GLU A 653 1.65 -14.12 38.00
C GLU A 653 2.55 -13.60 39.14
N ARG A 654 3.13 -12.39 39.01
CA ARG A 654 3.91 -11.74 40.07
C ARG A 654 3.07 -11.38 41.30
N ALA A 655 1.78 -11.14 41.14
CA ALA A 655 0.84 -10.86 42.22
C ALA A 655 0.36 -12.11 42.99
N GLY A 656 0.73 -13.33 42.54
CA GLY A 656 0.46 -14.57 43.27
C GLY A 656 -0.99 -15.06 43.21
N VAL A 657 -1.74 -14.69 42.16
CA VAL A 657 -3.12 -15.17 41.95
C VAL A 657 -3.11 -16.66 41.61
N LYS A 658 -3.66 -17.51 42.50
CA LYS A 658 -3.72 -18.97 42.32
C LYS A 658 -4.54 -19.35 41.08
N GLY A 659 -4.01 -20.26 40.25
CA GLY A 659 -4.63 -20.73 39.00
C GLY A 659 -3.89 -20.34 37.72
N PHE A 660 -3.04 -19.31 37.81
CA PHE A 660 -2.41 -18.64 36.66
C PHE A 660 -0.94 -19.03 36.44
N VAL A 661 -0.48 -20.16 37.01
CA VAL A 661 0.83 -20.76 36.70
C VAL A 661 0.69 -21.53 35.38
N PRO A 662 1.62 -21.39 34.40
CA PRO A 662 1.57 -22.18 33.18
C PRO A 662 1.68 -23.68 33.51
N ASP A 663 0.56 -24.37 33.52
CA ASP A 663 0.52 -25.82 33.45
C ASP A 663 0.92 -26.14 32.00
N HIS A 664 2.22 -26.35 31.75
CA HIS A 664 2.73 -26.91 30.50
C HIS A 664 2.18 -28.33 30.33
N ARG A 665 0.89 -28.45 29.98
CA ARG A 665 0.30 -29.72 29.57
C ARG A 665 0.76 -30.00 28.16
N GLU A 666 1.81 -30.81 28.07
CA GLU A 666 2.18 -31.56 26.89
C GLU A 666 0.91 -32.14 26.25
N THR A 667 0.65 -31.81 24.99
CA THR A 667 -0.43 -32.46 24.24
C THR A 667 -0.12 -33.97 24.24
N PRO A 668 -1.05 -34.84 24.66
CA PRO A 668 -0.77 -36.27 24.74
C PRO A 668 -0.32 -36.79 23.37
N ILE A 669 0.82 -37.48 23.32
CA ILE A 669 1.46 -38.00 22.09
C ILE A 669 0.49 -38.80 21.22
N GLU A 670 -0.49 -39.45 21.84
CA GLU A 670 -1.57 -40.19 21.18
C GLU A 670 -2.44 -39.31 20.27
N GLU A 671 -2.69 -38.05 20.66
CA GLU A 671 -3.49 -37.11 19.87
C GLU A 671 -2.70 -36.56 18.67
N MET A 672 -1.39 -36.34 18.82
CA MET A 672 -0.50 -35.94 17.72
C MET A 672 -0.36 -37.05 16.68
N ALA A 673 -0.15 -38.30 17.11
CA ALA A 673 -0.09 -39.47 16.22
C ALA A 673 -1.40 -39.62 15.42
N LEU A 674 -2.55 -39.37 16.06
CA LEU A 674 -3.86 -39.44 15.42
C LEU A 674 -4.03 -38.33 14.36
N ARG A 675 -3.61 -37.09 14.64
CA ARG A 675 -3.68 -35.97 13.69
C ARG A 675 -2.75 -36.16 12.50
N PHE A 676 -1.52 -36.64 12.73
CA PHE A 676 -0.55 -36.93 11.66
C PHE A 676 -1.05 -38.04 10.71
N SER A 677 -1.70 -39.08 11.27
CA SER A 677 -2.30 -40.16 10.46
C SER A 677 -3.43 -39.66 9.53
N LYS A 678 -4.11 -38.57 9.90
CA LYS A 678 -5.17 -37.97 9.10
C LYS A 678 -4.62 -37.11 7.96
N SER A 679 -3.47 -36.46 8.13
CA SER A 679 -2.92 -35.50 7.16
C SER A 679 -2.00 -36.09 6.10
N VAL A 680 -1.35 -37.24 6.34
CA VAL A 680 -0.22 -37.69 5.47
C VAL A 680 -0.43 -39.05 4.78
N ALA A 681 -1.36 -39.91 5.23
CA ALA A 681 -1.35 -41.33 4.82
C ALA A 681 -2.44 -41.75 3.79
N PRO A 682 -2.15 -42.70 2.86
CA PRO A 682 -3.13 -43.28 1.94
C PRO A 682 -4.26 -44.03 2.68
N THR A 683 -5.43 -44.17 2.04
CA THR A 683 -6.64 -44.83 2.59
C THR A 683 -6.40 -46.23 3.17
N THR A 684 -5.42 -46.98 2.66
CA THR A 684 -5.06 -48.32 3.16
C THR A 684 -4.38 -48.30 4.53
N ALA A 685 -3.56 -47.28 4.80
CA ALA A 685 -2.89 -47.13 6.10
C ALA A 685 -3.87 -46.77 7.21
N ARG A 686 -4.91 -45.97 6.92
CA ARG A 686 -5.98 -45.64 7.88
C ARG A 686 -6.72 -46.87 8.42
N ARG A 687 -6.86 -47.94 7.63
CA ARG A 687 -7.46 -49.21 8.11
C ARG A 687 -6.56 -49.96 9.09
N LEU A 688 -5.25 -49.89 8.92
CA LEU A 688 -4.28 -50.52 9.84
C LEU A 688 -4.27 -49.83 11.21
N PHE A 689 -4.47 -48.51 11.28
CA PHE A 689 -4.56 -47.76 12.55
C PHE A 689 -5.80 -48.07 13.42
N ASN A 690 -6.80 -48.79 12.86
CA ASN A 690 -7.93 -49.29 13.64
C ASN A 690 -7.57 -50.53 14.46
N ASP A 691 -6.50 -51.24 14.11
CA ASP A 691 -5.95 -52.34 14.89
C ASP A 691 -5.00 -51.80 15.97
N VAL A 692 -5.23 -52.22 17.21
CA VAL A 692 -4.52 -51.76 18.41
C VAL A 692 -3.01 -52.00 18.29
N ARG A 693 -2.58 -53.10 17.66
CA ARG A 693 -1.14 -53.42 17.51
C ARG A 693 -0.43 -52.38 16.66
N PHE A 694 -1.00 -52.02 15.51
CA PHE A 694 -0.39 -51.04 14.61
C PHE A 694 -0.52 -49.60 15.14
N ARG A 695 -1.56 -49.31 15.91
CA ARG A 695 -1.70 -48.04 16.64
C ARG A 695 -0.59 -47.87 17.68
N GLN A 696 -0.33 -48.89 18.49
CA GLN A 696 0.76 -48.86 19.48
C GLN A 696 2.13 -48.75 18.80
N LEU A 697 2.32 -49.44 17.67
CA LEU A 697 3.57 -49.38 16.91
C LEU A 697 3.81 -47.99 16.31
N ALA A 698 2.76 -47.37 15.77
CA ALA A 698 2.84 -46.01 15.26
C ALA A 698 2.99 -44.96 16.37
N VAL A 699 2.35 -45.13 17.53
CA VAL A 699 2.59 -44.27 18.70
C VAL A 699 4.04 -44.40 19.16
N SER A 700 4.57 -45.61 19.27
CA SER A 700 5.96 -45.83 19.67
C SER A 700 6.98 -45.26 18.68
N GLU A 701 6.74 -45.37 17.37
CA GLU A 701 7.63 -44.80 16.36
C GLU A 701 7.45 -43.29 16.26
N THR A 702 6.23 -42.75 16.42
CA THR A 702 6.01 -41.30 16.52
C THR A 702 6.72 -40.74 17.73
N GLN A 703 6.66 -41.42 18.88
CA GLN A 703 7.36 -41.04 20.10
C GLN A 703 8.88 -41.13 19.92
N ARG A 704 9.40 -42.20 19.32
CA ARG A 704 10.82 -42.34 18.99
C ARG A 704 11.30 -41.27 18.01
N GLN A 705 10.50 -40.88 17.03
CA GLN A 705 10.82 -39.81 16.08
C GLN A 705 10.65 -38.43 16.72
N TYR A 706 9.69 -38.24 17.61
CA TYR A 706 9.46 -37.03 18.39
C TYR A 706 10.59 -36.79 19.40
N GLU A 707 11.06 -37.84 20.07
CA GLU A 707 12.28 -37.84 20.92
C GLU A 707 13.56 -37.60 20.11
N ARG A 708 13.52 -37.81 18.78
CA ARG A 708 14.60 -37.48 17.83
C ARG A 708 14.44 -36.11 17.20
N LEU A 709 13.27 -35.47 17.31
CA LEU A 709 13.07 -34.11 16.86
C LEU A 709 13.70 -33.17 17.91
N PRO A 710 14.58 -32.24 17.51
CA PRO A 710 14.92 -31.14 18.40
C PRO A 710 13.64 -30.37 18.76
N ALA A 711 13.49 -29.95 20.02
CA ALA A 711 12.38 -29.14 20.49
C ALA A 711 12.06 -28.04 19.46
N VAL A 712 10.82 -28.05 18.94
CA VAL A 712 10.39 -27.13 17.89
C VAL A 712 10.33 -25.73 18.47
N VAL A 713 11.37 -24.93 18.22
CA VAL A 713 11.36 -23.50 18.50
C VAL A 713 11.70 -22.79 17.20
N GLY A 714 10.73 -22.07 16.64
CA GLY A 714 11.04 -21.02 15.70
C GLY A 714 11.73 -19.91 16.48
N LEU A 715 13.04 -19.77 16.30
CA LEU A 715 13.79 -18.67 16.89
C LEU A 715 13.54 -17.41 16.07
N ASP A 716 13.23 -16.31 16.75
CA ASP A 716 13.27 -14.98 16.15
C ASP A 716 14.73 -14.52 15.91
N LEU A 717 14.90 -13.37 15.26
CA LEU A 717 16.21 -12.87 14.87
C LEU A 717 17.08 -12.51 16.08
N ASP A 718 16.50 -11.97 17.15
CA ASP A 718 17.23 -11.55 18.35
C ASP A 718 17.73 -12.76 19.13
N GLN A 719 16.91 -13.79 19.25
CA GLN A 719 17.30 -15.08 19.84
C GLN A 719 18.42 -15.73 19.03
N LEU A 720 18.35 -15.69 17.69
CA LEU A 720 19.43 -16.17 16.83
C LEU A 720 20.74 -15.39 17.03
N LEU A 721 20.67 -14.07 17.20
CA LEU A 721 21.86 -13.24 17.45
C LEU A 721 22.47 -13.49 18.83
N VAL A 722 21.65 -13.66 19.86
CA VAL A 722 22.11 -14.02 21.21
C VAL A 722 22.80 -15.38 21.19
N LEU A 723 22.19 -16.38 20.56
CA LEU A 723 22.77 -17.71 20.43
C LEU A 723 24.04 -17.70 19.58
N ALA A 724 24.08 -16.94 18.48
CA ALA A 724 25.27 -16.74 17.66
C ALA A 724 26.43 -16.15 18.46
N SER A 725 26.12 -15.17 19.32
CA SER A 725 27.11 -14.54 20.20
C SER A 725 27.61 -15.51 21.28
N GLN A 726 26.72 -16.29 21.89
CA GLN A 726 27.08 -17.31 22.88
C GLN A 726 27.91 -18.45 22.26
N ALA A 727 27.53 -18.90 21.06
CA ALA A 727 28.29 -19.88 20.30
C ALA A 727 29.69 -19.34 19.95
N ALA A 728 29.82 -18.10 19.48
CA ALA A 728 31.11 -17.47 19.21
C ALA A 728 32.01 -17.39 20.46
N LEU A 729 31.42 -17.38 21.66
CA LEU A 729 32.14 -17.42 22.95
C LEU A 729 32.46 -18.85 23.44
N GLY A 730 32.18 -19.87 22.64
CA GLY A 730 32.51 -21.27 22.95
C GLY A 730 31.39 -22.06 23.64
N ASP A 731 30.17 -21.51 23.72
CA ASP A 731 29.02 -22.24 24.26
C ASP A 731 28.52 -23.31 23.27
N SER A 732 28.86 -24.56 23.56
CA SER A 732 28.45 -25.72 22.75
C SER A 732 26.93 -25.95 22.73
N ALA A 733 26.19 -25.54 23.76
CA ALA A 733 24.73 -25.67 23.77
C ALA A 733 24.11 -24.64 22.83
N ALA A 734 24.60 -23.39 22.86
CA ALA A 734 24.16 -22.35 21.95
C ALA A 734 24.47 -22.69 20.48
N LEU A 735 25.65 -23.26 20.21
CA LEU A 735 25.99 -23.78 18.88
C LEU A 735 24.99 -24.85 18.41
N ASP A 736 24.62 -25.79 19.29
CA ASP A 736 23.69 -26.87 18.94
C ASP A 736 22.31 -26.30 18.59
N TRP A 737 21.86 -25.26 19.29
CA TRP A 737 20.63 -24.54 18.99
C TRP A 737 20.67 -23.81 17.64
N LEU A 738 21.77 -23.15 17.28
CA LEU A 738 21.92 -22.49 15.98
C LEU A 738 21.89 -23.47 14.81
N LEU A 739 22.62 -24.59 14.93
CA LEU A 739 22.66 -25.62 13.88
C LEU A 739 21.27 -26.21 13.67
N ARG A 740 20.52 -26.48 14.75
CA ARG A 740 19.14 -26.95 14.68
C ARG A 740 18.20 -25.92 14.04
N ALA A 741 18.34 -24.65 14.40
CA ALA A 741 17.51 -23.58 13.83
C ALA A 741 17.78 -23.37 12.33
N ALA A 742 19.03 -23.46 11.89
CA ALA A 742 19.41 -23.41 10.49
C ALA A 742 18.91 -24.63 9.70
N ALA A 743 18.96 -25.84 10.27
CA ALA A 743 18.52 -27.08 9.64
C ALA A 743 17.03 -27.08 9.23
N MET A 744 16.22 -26.31 9.95
CA MET A 744 14.76 -26.18 9.75
C MET A 744 14.35 -25.16 8.68
N LYS A 745 15.31 -24.39 8.14
CA LYS A 745 15.05 -23.35 7.14
C LYS A 745 14.86 -23.93 5.73
N ASP A 746 14.05 -23.27 4.89
CA ASP A 746 13.86 -23.66 3.48
C ASP A 746 14.93 -23.00 2.61
N ARG A 747 15.78 -23.83 2.00
CA ARG A 747 16.84 -23.43 1.06
C ARG A 747 16.36 -22.62 -0.15
N ARG A 748 15.05 -22.56 -0.43
CA ARG A 748 14.45 -21.80 -1.55
C ARG A 748 13.94 -20.42 -1.15
N ARG A 749 13.77 -20.12 0.14
CA ARG A 749 13.21 -18.86 0.62
C ARG A 749 14.34 -17.88 0.96
N ARG A 750 14.29 -16.67 0.41
CA ARG A 750 15.34 -15.66 0.61
C ARG A 750 15.53 -15.25 2.08
N GLN A 751 14.44 -15.14 2.84
CA GLN A 751 14.47 -14.80 4.27
C GLN A 751 15.17 -15.88 5.12
N ASP A 752 14.98 -17.15 4.74
CA ASP A 752 15.58 -18.31 5.39
C ASP A 752 17.09 -18.40 5.16
N LEU A 753 17.57 -17.92 4.01
CA LEU A 753 19.00 -17.82 3.71
C LEU A 753 19.69 -16.76 4.58
N THR A 754 19.02 -15.65 4.92
CA THR A 754 19.57 -14.62 5.83
C THR A 754 19.77 -15.18 7.24
N ALA A 755 18.81 -15.94 7.76
CA ALA A 755 18.95 -16.61 9.06
C ALA A 755 20.10 -17.64 9.07
N ALA A 756 20.29 -18.35 7.94
CA ALA A 756 21.39 -19.29 7.78
C ALA A 756 22.77 -18.61 7.73
N VAL A 757 22.87 -17.40 7.15
CA VAL A 757 24.10 -16.60 7.17
C VAL A 757 24.48 -16.21 8.60
N ILE A 758 23.51 -15.78 9.41
CA ILE A 758 23.76 -15.40 10.82
C ILE A 758 24.19 -16.62 11.65
N ALA A 759 23.52 -17.75 11.47
CA ALA A 759 23.91 -19.00 12.10
C ALA A 759 25.33 -19.43 11.66
N HIS A 760 25.68 -19.26 10.39
CA HIS A 760 27.03 -19.54 9.87
C HIS A 760 28.10 -18.62 10.47
N GLN A 761 27.80 -17.33 10.63
CA GLN A 761 28.73 -16.38 11.27
C GLN A 761 29.04 -16.78 12.72
N GLY A 762 28.05 -17.28 13.47
CA GLY A 762 28.27 -17.84 14.82
C GLY A 762 29.09 -19.14 14.83
N VAL A 763 29.23 -19.81 13.68
CA VAL A 763 30.03 -21.05 13.52
C VAL A 763 31.44 -20.74 13.04
N SER A 764 31.65 -20.03 11.93
CA SER A 764 32.98 -19.91 11.30
C SER A 764 33.56 -18.50 11.24
N ALA A 765 32.82 -17.47 11.71
CA ALA A 765 33.17 -16.05 11.56
C ALA A 765 33.39 -15.59 10.10
N GLU A 766 33.08 -16.42 9.10
CA GLU A 766 33.19 -16.10 7.67
C GLU A 766 31.82 -15.78 7.06
N ASP A 767 31.79 -14.81 6.16
CA ASP A 767 30.61 -14.50 5.36
C ASP A 767 30.43 -15.51 4.22
N ILE A 768 29.20 -15.98 4.05
CA ILE A 768 28.82 -16.93 3.00
C ILE A 768 27.81 -16.33 2.02
N THR A 769 27.96 -16.66 0.75
CA THR A 769 27.00 -16.32 -0.30
C THR A 769 25.66 -17.04 -0.10
N PRO A 770 24.55 -16.56 -0.68
CA PRO A 770 23.24 -17.24 -0.59
C PRO A 770 23.25 -18.70 -1.07
N ARG A 771 24.13 -19.04 -2.02
CA ARG A 771 24.31 -20.43 -2.49
C ARG A 771 25.00 -21.29 -1.43
N GLN A 772 26.05 -20.77 -0.80
CA GLN A 772 26.74 -21.43 0.32
C GLN A 772 25.82 -21.54 1.55
N ALA A 773 24.92 -20.59 1.78
CA ALA A 773 23.90 -20.66 2.83
C ALA A 773 22.92 -21.82 2.60
N ALA A 774 22.52 -22.08 1.36
CA ALA A 774 21.68 -23.23 1.02
C ALA A 774 22.40 -24.57 1.28
N ASP A 775 23.71 -24.64 1.00
CA ASP A 775 24.54 -25.81 1.28
C ASP A 775 24.74 -25.99 2.80
N PHE A 776 24.97 -24.89 3.53
CA PHE A 776 25.06 -24.88 4.99
C PHE A 776 23.78 -25.38 5.67
N ILE A 777 22.59 -24.96 5.20
CA ILE A 777 21.30 -25.49 5.69
C ILE A 777 21.23 -27.02 5.52
N ALA A 778 21.69 -27.54 4.38
CA ALA A 778 21.68 -28.98 4.12
C ALA A 778 22.63 -29.72 5.07
N ASP A 779 23.82 -29.14 5.31
CA ASP A 779 24.82 -29.67 6.22
C ASP A 779 24.35 -29.69 7.68
N CYS A 780 23.70 -28.62 8.14
CA CYS A 780 23.17 -28.51 9.51
C CYS A 780 22.16 -29.60 9.88
N ARG A 781 21.54 -30.28 8.91
CA ARG A 781 20.63 -31.40 9.17
C ARG A 781 21.33 -32.65 9.69
N PHE A 782 22.64 -32.73 9.47
CA PHE A 782 23.45 -33.90 9.80
C PHE A 782 24.56 -33.60 10.80
N ARG A 783 24.69 -32.34 11.25
CA ARG A 783 25.75 -31.88 12.15
C ARG A 783 25.17 -31.45 13.50
N ARG A 784 25.95 -31.64 14.56
CA ARG A 784 25.67 -31.22 15.94
C ARG A 784 26.88 -30.48 16.50
N ALA A 785 26.71 -29.77 17.61
CA ALA A 785 27.84 -29.09 18.26
C ALA A 785 29.02 -30.04 18.58
N ALA A 786 28.74 -31.31 18.86
CA ALA A 786 29.76 -32.34 19.12
C ALA A 786 30.68 -32.64 17.93
N ASP A 787 30.25 -32.32 16.70
CA ASP A 787 31.05 -32.50 15.48
C ASP A 787 31.98 -31.32 15.22
N TYR A 788 32.03 -30.34 16.13
CA TYR A 788 32.86 -29.16 16.02
C TYR A 788 33.80 -29.03 17.22
N ARG A 789 34.97 -28.47 16.97
CA ARG A 789 35.95 -28.07 17.98
C ARG A 789 36.09 -26.56 17.97
N PHE A 790 35.82 -25.95 19.12
CA PHE A 790 36.01 -24.53 19.32
C PHE A 790 37.50 -24.15 19.22
N GLN A 791 37.79 -23.06 18.53
CA GLN A 791 39.09 -22.43 18.36
C GLN A 791 39.07 -21.06 19.06
N PRO A 792 39.59 -20.97 20.30
CA PRO A 792 39.55 -19.73 21.07
C PRO A 792 40.27 -18.55 20.39
N GLU A 793 41.29 -18.83 19.58
CA GLU A 793 42.11 -17.81 18.91
C GLU A 793 41.36 -17.06 17.81
N THR A 794 40.35 -17.70 17.21
CA THR A 794 39.57 -17.16 16.09
C THR A 794 38.09 -16.98 16.43
N LEU A 795 37.68 -17.32 17.67
CA LEU A 795 36.29 -17.34 18.13
C LEU A 795 35.36 -18.10 17.16
N SER A 796 35.87 -19.23 16.63
CA SER A 796 35.19 -20.01 15.61
C SER A 796 35.18 -21.49 15.95
N TRP A 797 34.27 -22.23 15.33
CA TRP A 797 34.08 -23.66 15.46
C TRP A 797 34.58 -24.35 14.21
N LYS A 798 35.62 -25.16 14.36
CA LYS A 798 36.15 -25.97 13.26
C LYS A 798 35.47 -27.32 13.27
N PHE A 799 34.83 -27.68 12.17
CA PHE A 799 34.26 -29.01 12.00
C PHE A 799 35.37 -30.07 12.12
N VAL A 800 35.20 -31.01 13.04
CA VAL A 800 36.10 -32.15 13.25
C VAL A 800 35.36 -33.36 12.72
N ASN A 801 35.73 -33.74 11.50
CA ASN A 801 35.15 -34.89 10.82
C ASN A 801 35.26 -36.14 11.74
N PRO A 802 34.16 -36.82 12.09
CA PRO A 802 34.24 -38.09 12.80
C PRO A 802 34.89 -39.20 11.95
#